data_AF-A0A3M6ZW45-F1
#
_entry.id   AF-A0A3M6ZW45-F1
#
_cell.length_a   1.000
_cell.length_b   1.000
_cell.length_c   1.000
_cell.angle_alpha   90.00
_cell.angle_beta   90.00
_cell.angle_gamma   90.00
#
_symmetry.space_group_name_H-M   'P 1'
#
loop_
_entity.id
_entity.type
_entity.pdbx_description
1 polymer ?
#
loop_
_entity_poly.entity_id
_entity_poly.type
_entity_poly.pdbx_seq_one_letter_code
_entity_poly.pdbx_strand_id
1 'polypeptide(L)'
;FAVKLTYPEPVTSWNVEELQEAVRNGPFVWPGAVAIESETGQVINLERKNAEERTALANQLLAPSSTIGAAGTRGTRNKKVHRHLNNGDIVIMNRQPTLHKPSMMCHRARVLPGEKTLRMHYANCNTYNADFDGDEMNLHFPQNELARSEALSIADTDHQYLSSTAGNPLRGLIQDHVSMGVALTSRDTLFERGEYMQLLYSALRPEHGHCAQGRIVTVAPAIFKPKMLWTGKQVVTSVLKNLIQEGYEGLTMSGKSTTDPNLWGLAGANEEGVVVFRDGYLCQGILDKKQIGPSSGGFVNAVYEVYGHTVAGRLLSVMGRLLTRLENMRAFSCGVEDLIFTREGEEKRRDALQGAETLGTRVAAKYVGLVDGEEKENEDQVVDPIELRKRMEGVLREEEQQAGLDSLMNSTTAKELSSLVTNSCLPTALVRAFPANQMQAMTSSGAKGSKVNANQISCNLGQQVLEGRRVPVMVSGKTLPCFKPFEPSVRAGGYIVDRFLTGVRPQEYFFHAMAGREGLIDTAVKTSRSGYLQRCLIKGMEGLKVEYDSSVRDADGSVIQFLYGEDGLDVAKSKYLSDFKFAAENLPSLLGGLGVRGDFDKVISHEASEYMKQAEKAYRKSGDLGASDPALALYSPSRYAGSMSESVYAAARKYVDENPDKVIRNKKKGIEGARGVTKTNFNAILDLRYLKSVVEAGEAVGVVAGQSVGEPSTQMTLNTFHLAGHSAKNVTLGIPRLREIVMTAAKNIATPTMTLRLIEEMSTDEAKKFAKGISKLALSEILDKVTVTETVGKGTAYTEAKKYQIRLDFFPSKEYMKEYAITVEDVVSTIEHRLLPRLQAMTRKELKKRGDEKRVKAGDKAKASDAMPEIGKSAGAMEQESGRPEGDAEGGDDDSDAEGDDDATRDKAKSNRQQAGYEAYEDEEENMLAARNQREDEVEEPEDEGFGGSNKGSPEPDSSEDEEDAADERKARRSAAKDRENRIKTDRKTNDIVKFAFDDISGDSCTFTLEYDSATAKILMLHLVENAARSSLIQSVPGISGAMLDTAATEEAKGTPILAASGVNLPAMWDYQHIINPHHLYTNSVYDILTHYGVEAARASIVIELQSVFGGHGISVDPRHLTLIADYMTRDGGYQAFSRMGYRGNASPFMKMSFETTVGFLRDAVTEGDWDDLTNPSARIVTGRLGKIGTGGFDVFLPVRNGESGGEAREVGEEEGDGDVEMEG
;
A
#
# COMPACT_ATOMS: atom_id res chain seq x y z
N PHE A 1 16.08 -31.59 -17.51
CA PHE A 1 14.84 -31.86 -16.74
C PHE A 1 13.96 -32.97 -17.35
N ALA A 2 13.58 -32.89 -18.62
CA ALA A 2 12.58 -33.79 -19.22
C ALA A 2 12.85 -35.31 -19.09
N VAL A 3 14.11 -35.75 -19.26
CA VAL A 3 14.51 -37.18 -19.15
C VAL A 3 14.73 -37.65 -17.70
N LYS A 4 14.62 -36.76 -16.71
CA LYS A 4 14.87 -37.08 -15.30
C LYS A 4 13.59 -37.06 -14.47
N LEU A 5 12.71 -36.09 -14.72
CA LEU A 5 11.41 -36.02 -14.07
C LEU A 5 10.48 -37.06 -14.70
N THR A 6 9.80 -37.83 -13.85
CA THR A 6 8.91 -38.90 -14.28
C THR A 6 7.51 -38.74 -13.71
N TYR A 7 6.52 -39.27 -14.43
CA TYR A 7 5.14 -39.40 -13.97
C TYR A 7 4.73 -40.88 -13.93
N PRO A 8 4.17 -41.38 -12.82
CA PRO A 8 3.75 -42.77 -12.70
C PRO A 8 2.39 -42.99 -13.40
N GLU A 9 2.41 -43.14 -14.72
CA GLU A 9 1.22 -43.31 -15.55
C GLU A 9 0.66 -44.73 -15.43
N PRO A 10 -0.60 -44.93 -14.97
CA PRO A 10 -1.22 -46.25 -14.97
C PRO A 10 -1.44 -46.77 -16.39
N VAL A 11 -1.08 -48.02 -16.63
CA VAL A 11 -1.31 -48.67 -17.93
C VAL A 11 -2.79 -49.02 -18.05
N THR A 12 -3.38 -48.64 -19.19
CA THR A 12 -4.78 -48.89 -19.56
C THR A 12 -4.86 -49.26 -21.04
N SER A 13 -6.05 -49.64 -21.52
CA SER A 13 -6.24 -50.00 -22.93
C SER A 13 -6.03 -48.83 -23.89
N TRP A 14 -6.24 -47.58 -23.46
CA TRP A 14 -6.14 -46.41 -24.34
C TRP A 14 -4.74 -45.81 -24.44
N ASN A 15 -3.87 -46.00 -23.44
CA ASN A 15 -2.51 -45.42 -23.42
C ASN A 15 -1.38 -46.46 -23.57
N VAL A 16 -1.71 -47.75 -23.73
CA VAL A 16 -0.70 -48.82 -23.77
C VAL A 16 0.31 -48.64 -24.91
N GLU A 17 -0.12 -48.19 -26.09
CA GLU A 17 0.76 -48.04 -27.25
C GLU A 17 1.84 -46.99 -26.99
N GLU A 18 1.45 -45.83 -26.47
CA GLU A 18 2.37 -44.75 -26.09
C GLU A 18 3.34 -45.19 -24.99
N LEU A 19 2.85 -45.92 -23.98
CA LEU A 19 3.67 -46.40 -22.87
C LEU A 19 4.62 -47.53 -23.29
N GLN A 20 4.21 -48.38 -24.23
CA GLN A 20 5.08 -49.38 -24.83
C GLN A 20 6.26 -48.75 -25.57
N GLU A 21 5.99 -47.71 -26.36
CA GLU A 21 7.04 -46.95 -27.03
C GLU A 21 7.97 -46.27 -26.02
N ALA A 22 7.42 -45.65 -24.98
CA ALA A 22 8.20 -45.03 -23.91
C ALA A 22 9.15 -46.03 -23.22
N VAL A 23 8.68 -47.25 -22.93
CA VAL A 23 9.51 -48.33 -22.35
C VAL A 23 10.59 -48.79 -23.33
N ARG A 24 10.27 -48.94 -24.62
CA ARG A 24 11.26 -49.29 -25.67
C ARG A 24 12.36 -48.23 -25.78
N ASN A 25 11.99 -46.95 -25.74
CA ASN A 25 12.92 -45.82 -25.77
C ASN A 25 13.81 -45.76 -24.51
N GLY A 26 13.26 -46.11 -23.35
CA GLY A 26 13.94 -46.17 -22.05
C GLY A 26 14.41 -44.80 -21.53
N PRO A 27 15.37 -44.76 -20.58
CA PRO A 27 15.60 -43.56 -19.77
C PRO A 27 16.40 -42.45 -20.45
N PHE A 28 17.09 -42.74 -21.56
CA PHE A 28 18.01 -41.79 -22.19
C PHE A 28 17.46 -41.12 -23.46
N VAL A 29 16.37 -41.66 -24.02
CA VAL A 29 15.72 -41.13 -25.22
C VAL A 29 14.39 -40.51 -24.83
N TRP A 30 14.16 -39.25 -25.22
CA TRP A 30 12.88 -38.58 -25.03
C TRP A 30 12.05 -38.63 -26.32
N PRO A 31 10.73 -38.94 -26.27
CA PRO A 31 9.94 -39.35 -25.10
C PRO A 31 10.22 -40.81 -24.68
N GLY A 32 10.38 -41.08 -23.39
CA GLY A 32 10.84 -42.39 -22.88
C GLY A 32 10.32 -42.69 -21.46
N ALA A 33 10.89 -43.70 -20.81
CA ALA A 33 10.52 -44.11 -19.45
C ALA A 33 11.73 -44.61 -18.65
N VAL A 34 11.70 -44.37 -17.33
CA VAL A 34 12.80 -44.73 -16.41
C VAL A 34 12.55 -46.05 -15.69
N ALA A 35 11.30 -46.34 -15.33
CA ALA A 35 10.95 -47.52 -14.54
C ALA A 35 9.52 -48.02 -14.81
N ILE A 36 9.25 -49.26 -14.40
CA ILE A 36 7.92 -49.87 -14.42
C ILE A 36 7.58 -50.36 -13.01
N GLU A 37 6.45 -49.94 -12.47
CA GLU A 37 5.88 -50.44 -11.22
C GLU A 37 4.94 -51.62 -11.53
N SER A 38 5.21 -52.78 -10.96
CA SER A 38 4.36 -53.98 -11.07
C SER A 38 3.12 -53.86 -10.18
N GLU A 39 2.13 -54.75 -10.37
CA GLU A 39 0.89 -54.76 -9.58
C GLU A 39 1.12 -55.00 -8.08
N THR A 40 2.26 -55.63 -7.73
CA THR A 40 2.73 -55.85 -6.36
C THR A 40 3.40 -54.63 -5.73
N GLY A 41 3.60 -53.54 -6.49
CA GLY A 41 4.38 -52.37 -6.08
C GLY A 41 5.89 -52.49 -6.32
N GLN A 42 6.37 -53.60 -6.90
CA GLN A 42 7.79 -53.78 -7.22
C GLN A 42 8.19 -52.90 -8.42
N VAL A 43 9.18 -52.04 -8.23
CA VAL A 43 9.71 -51.15 -9.27
C VAL A 43 10.88 -51.81 -10.01
N ILE A 44 10.77 -51.93 -11.32
CA ILE A 44 11.78 -52.44 -12.25
C ILE A 44 12.43 -51.23 -12.94
N ASN A 45 13.71 -50.98 -12.66
CA ASN A 45 14.48 -49.90 -13.31
C ASN A 45 14.91 -50.32 -14.73
N LEU A 46 14.68 -49.45 -15.71
CA LEU A 46 14.99 -49.66 -17.13
C LEU A 46 16.42 -49.24 -17.52
N GLU A 47 17.17 -48.56 -16.65
CA GLU A 47 18.52 -48.05 -16.91
C GLU A 47 19.53 -49.14 -17.24
N ARG A 48 19.42 -50.30 -16.58
CA ARG A 48 20.31 -51.45 -16.78
C ARG A 48 19.78 -52.48 -17.78
N LYS A 49 18.66 -52.18 -18.46
CA LYS A 49 17.99 -53.11 -19.36
C LYS A 49 18.38 -52.86 -20.81
N ASN A 50 18.68 -53.94 -21.54
CA ASN A 50 18.99 -53.84 -22.96
C ASN A 50 17.71 -53.61 -23.79
N ALA A 51 17.83 -53.35 -25.10
CA ALA A 51 16.68 -53.06 -25.96
C ALA A 51 15.70 -54.25 -26.07
N GLU A 52 16.20 -55.47 -26.06
CA GLU A 52 15.40 -56.70 -26.16
C GLU A 52 14.57 -56.92 -24.88
N GLU A 53 15.20 -56.79 -23.71
CA GLU A 53 14.56 -56.88 -22.40
C GLU A 53 13.48 -55.80 -22.24
N ARG A 54 13.76 -54.56 -22.67
CA ARG A 54 12.77 -53.47 -22.65
C ARG A 54 11.59 -53.77 -23.56
N THR A 55 11.83 -54.33 -24.75
CA THR A 55 10.76 -54.73 -25.68
C THR A 55 9.91 -55.85 -25.10
N ALA A 56 10.53 -56.83 -24.43
CA ALA A 56 9.82 -57.90 -23.73
C ALA A 56 8.94 -57.36 -22.60
N LEU A 57 9.46 -56.43 -21.78
CA LEU A 57 8.71 -55.78 -20.71
C LEU A 57 7.55 -54.92 -21.24
N ALA A 58 7.77 -54.16 -22.32
CA ALA A 58 6.74 -53.35 -22.96
C ALA A 58 5.54 -54.21 -23.42
N ASN A 59 5.81 -55.35 -24.06
CA ASN A 59 4.76 -56.25 -24.53
C ASN A 59 3.98 -56.93 -23.39
N GLN A 60 4.47 -56.87 -22.14
CA GLN A 60 3.83 -57.44 -20.95
C GLN A 60 3.05 -56.41 -20.12
N LEU A 61 2.96 -55.13 -20.53
CA LEU A 61 2.34 -54.08 -19.71
C LEU A 61 0.86 -54.33 -19.38
N LEU A 62 0.08 -54.91 -20.30
CA LEU A 62 -1.32 -55.31 -20.08
C LEU A 62 -1.49 -56.76 -19.63
N ALA A 63 -0.40 -57.53 -19.53
CA ALA A 63 -0.49 -58.93 -19.14
C ALA A 63 -0.91 -59.04 -17.66
N PRO A 64 -2.02 -59.72 -17.34
CA PRO A 64 -2.51 -59.84 -15.98
C PRO A 64 -1.56 -60.71 -15.15
N SER A 65 -1.21 -60.25 -13.95
CA SER A 65 -0.46 -61.06 -13.00
C SER A 65 -1.34 -62.15 -12.38
N SER A 66 -0.79 -63.37 -12.26
CA SER A 66 -1.43 -64.50 -11.55
C SER A 66 -1.28 -64.41 -10.03
N THR A 67 -0.55 -63.41 -9.52
CA THR A 67 -0.18 -63.29 -8.10
C THR A 67 -1.31 -62.65 -7.27
N ILE A 68 -1.66 -63.30 -6.17
CA ILE A 68 -2.59 -62.78 -5.16
C ILE A 68 -1.87 -61.64 -4.41
N GLY A 69 -2.39 -60.41 -4.46
CA GLY A 69 -1.85 -59.30 -3.68
C GLY A 69 -1.96 -59.57 -2.17
N ALA A 70 -1.18 -58.84 -1.35
CA ALA A 70 -1.16 -58.99 0.11
C ALA A 70 -2.53 -58.82 0.81
N ALA A 71 -3.53 -58.27 0.10
CA ALA A 71 -4.91 -58.08 0.54
C ALA A 71 -5.91 -59.14 0.02
N GLY A 72 -5.44 -60.28 -0.52
CA GLY A 72 -6.31 -61.38 -0.97
C GLY A 72 -7.16 -61.08 -2.21
N THR A 73 -6.98 -59.93 -2.86
CA THR A 73 -7.73 -59.51 -4.04
C THR A 73 -6.94 -59.80 -5.32
N ARG A 74 -7.55 -60.55 -6.26
CA ARG A 74 -7.01 -60.77 -7.60
C ARG A 74 -7.31 -59.54 -8.48
N GLY A 75 -6.30 -59.02 -9.18
CA GLY A 75 -6.49 -58.21 -10.40
C GLY A 75 -7.04 -56.78 -10.24
N THR A 76 -6.95 -56.15 -9.07
CA THR A 76 -7.49 -54.79 -8.86
C THR A 76 -6.52 -53.64 -9.15
N ARG A 77 -5.21 -53.91 -9.36
CA ARG A 77 -4.20 -52.88 -9.64
C ARG A 77 -3.52 -53.11 -10.97
N ASN A 78 -3.45 -52.07 -11.79
CA ASN A 78 -2.72 -52.07 -13.06
C ASN A 78 -1.22 -51.77 -12.80
N LYS A 79 -0.35 -52.20 -13.72
CA LYS A 79 1.05 -51.75 -13.75
C LYS A 79 1.10 -50.24 -14.01
N LYS A 80 2.18 -49.58 -13.57
CA LYS A 80 2.43 -48.18 -13.90
C LYS A 80 3.78 -48.02 -14.60
N VAL A 81 3.86 -47.10 -15.54
CA VAL A 81 5.10 -46.75 -16.22
C VAL A 81 5.52 -45.37 -15.77
N HIS A 82 6.73 -45.25 -15.23
CA HIS A 82 7.35 -43.97 -14.88
C HIS A 82 7.89 -43.32 -16.17
N ARG A 83 6.97 -42.76 -16.96
CA ARG A 83 7.28 -42.07 -18.23
C ARG A 83 7.96 -40.72 -17.95
N HIS A 84 8.77 -40.25 -18.90
CA HIS A 84 9.35 -38.91 -18.88
C HIS A 84 8.28 -37.81 -18.88
N LEU A 85 8.69 -36.60 -18.47
CA LEU A 85 7.92 -35.38 -18.69
C LEU A 85 7.75 -35.13 -20.20
N ASN A 86 6.51 -34.99 -20.64
CA ASN A 86 6.12 -34.80 -22.04
C ASN A 86 5.51 -33.41 -22.29
N ASN A 87 5.35 -33.08 -23.56
CA ASN A 87 4.66 -31.84 -23.95
C ASN A 87 3.21 -31.87 -23.48
N GLY A 88 2.76 -30.78 -22.87
CA GLY A 88 1.40 -30.66 -22.34
C GLY A 88 1.21 -31.19 -20.92
N ASP A 89 2.23 -31.84 -20.34
CA ASP A 89 2.23 -32.14 -18.91
C ASP A 89 2.16 -30.85 -18.09
N ILE A 90 1.60 -30.96 -16.90
CA ILE A 90 1.37 -29.82 -16.02
C ILE A 90 2.51 -29.72 -15.02
N VAL A 91 3.07 -28.52 -14.88
CA VAL A 91 4.15 -28.21 -13.92
C VAL A 91 3.77 -26.95 -13.14
N ILE A 92 4.09 -26.91 -11.86
CA ILE A 92 3.90 -25.73 -11.04
C ILE A 92 5.24 -25.00 -10.94
N MET A 93 5.27 -23.76 -11.42
CA MET A 93 6.44 -22.90 -11.40
C MET A 93 6.33 -21.93 -10.22
N ASN A 94 7.38 -21.86 -9.41
CA ASN A 94 7.47 -20.98 -8.25
C ASN A 94 8.72 -20.10 -8.33
N ARG A 95 8.56 -18.78 -8.08
CA ARG A 95 9.68 -17.86 -7.87
C ARG A 95 9.73 -17.45 -6.40
N GLN A 96 10.91 -17.54 -5.80
CA GLN A 96 11.16 -17.09 -4.44
C GLN A 96 11.63 -15.62 -4.44
N PRO A 97 11.24 -14.80 -3.46
CA PRO A 97 10.27 -15.08 -2.40
C PRO A 97 8.81 -15.11 -2.92
N THR A 98 8.00 -16.02 -2.38
CA THR A 98 6.59 -16.20 -2.78
C THR A 98 5.69 -15.29 -1.92
N LEU A 99 5.47 -14.04 -2.35
CA LEU A 99 4.70 -13.04 -1.59
C LEU A 99 3.18 -13.11 -1.83
N HIS A 100 2.75 -13.78 -2.90
CA HIS A 100 1.33 -13.88 -3.25
C HIS A 100 1.09 -15.13 -4.09
N LYS A 101 -0.15 -15.62 -4.15
CA LYS A 101 -0.48 -16.87 -4.88
C LYS A 101 0.00 -16.90 -6.35
N PRO A 102 -0.04 -15.81 -7.16
CA PRO A 102 0.45 -15.84 -8.55
C PRO A 102 1.98 -15.99 -8.67
N SER A 103 2.75 -15.88 -7.58
CA SER A 103 4.16 -16.28 -7.56
C SER A 103 4.35 -17.81 -7.64
N MET A 104 3.26 -18.59 -7.58
CA MET A 104 3.25 -20.04 -7.75
C MET A 104 2.06 -20.45 -8.64
N MET A 105 2.31 -20.65 -9.94
CA MET A 105 1.26 -20.97 -10.92
C MET A 105 1.58 -22.21 -11.73
N CYS A 106 0.53 -22.82 -12.25
CA CYS A 106 0.59 -23.94 -13.17
C CYS A 106 0.90 -23.47 -14.60
N HIS A 107 1.83 -24.16 -15.26
CA HIS A 107 2.19 -24.00 -16.66
C HIS A 107 2.12 -25.34 -17.38
N ARG A 108 2.01 -25.29 -18.71
CA ARG A 108 2.12 -26.45 -19.59
C ARG A 108 3.56 -26.63 -20.02
N ALA A 109 4.12 -27.81 -19.78
CA ALA A 109 5.47 -28.16 -20.17
C ALA A 109 5.60 -28.18 -21.71
N ARG A 110 6.63 -27.53 -22.22
CA ARG A 110 7.08 -27.60 -23.62
C ARG A 110 8.56 -27.93 -23.61
N VAL A 111 8.91 -29.15 -24.02
CA VAL A 111 10.29 -29.61 -24.07
C VAL A 111 10.98 -29.01 -25.30
N LEU A 112 12.06 -28.26 -25.07
CA LEU A 112 12.86 -27.61 -26.10
C LEU A 112 14.23 -28.28 -26.19
N PRO A 113 14.60 -28.90 -27.34
CA PRO A 113 15.92 -29.50 -27.52
C PRO A 113 17.04 -28.46 -27.50
N GLY A 114 18.20 -28.81 -26.92
CA GLY A 114 19.41 -27.97 -26.92
C GLY A 114 19.44 -26.86 -25.86
N GLU A 115 18.32 -26.57 -25.21
CA GLU A 115 18.22 -25.57 -24.15
C GLU A 115 18.70 -26.13 -22.80
N LYS A 116 19.39 -25.29 -22.02
CA LYS A 116 19.89 -25.63 -20.67
C LYS A 116 19.17 -24.87 -19.55
N THR A 117 18.38 -23.85 -19.90
CA THR A 117 17.66 -23.00 -18.96
C THR A 117 16.15 -23.17 -19.11
N LEU A 118 15.40 -22.76 -18.09
CA LEU A 118 13.95 -22.63 -18.20
C LEU A 118 13.63 -21.40 -19.04
N ARG A 119 12.74 -21.55 -20.03
CA ARG A 119 12.24 -20.44 -20.85
C ARG A 119 10.79 -20.14 -20.46
N MET A 120 10.50 -18.87 -20.18
CA MET A 120 9.17 -18.39 -19.82
C MET A 120 8.75 -17.24 -20.74
N HIS A 121 7.44 -17.11 -20.97
CA HIS A 121 6.88 -16.01 -21.75
C HIS A 121 6.80 -14.70 -20.95
N TYR A 122 7.09 -13.56 -21.60
CA TYR A 122 7.13 -12.22 -20.97
C TYR A 122 5.86 -11.81 -20.24
N ALA A 123 4.70 -12.28 -20.70
CA ALA A 123 3.41 -11.97 -20.09
C ALA A 123 3.29 -12.41 -18.62
N ASN A 124 4.16 -13.32 -18.16
CA ASN A 124 4.20 -13.82 -16.79
C ASN A 124 5.32 -13.17 -15.94
N CYS A 125 6.14 -12.28 -16.50
CA CYS A 125 7.23 -11.64 -15.74
C CYS A 125 6.69 -10.83 -14.56
N ASN A 126 5.65 -10.03 -14.82
CA ASN A 126 5.02 -9.20 -13.79
C ASN A 126 4.39 -10.02 -12.66
N THR A 127 3.76 -11.17 -12.98
CA THR A 127 3.16 -12.06 -11.96
C THR A 127 4.21 -12.70 -11.03
N TYR A 128 5.41 -12.97 -11.54
CA TYR A 128 6.49 -13.53 -10.72
C TYR A 128 7.41 -12.45 -10.12
N ASN A 129 7.23 -11.19 -10.52
CA ASN A 129 8.20 -10.11 -10.34
C ASN A 129 9.60 -10.49 -10.84
N ALA A 130 9.67 -11.15 -12.00
CA ALA A 130 10.91 -11.66 -12.60
C ALA A 130 11.45 -10.69 -13.67
N ASP A 131 12.76 -10.48 -13.69
CA ASP A 131 13.45 -9.53 -14.59
C ASP A 131 14.50 -10.17 -15.51
N PHE A 132 14.73 -11.48 -15.40
CA PHE A 132 15.70 -12.27 -16.18
C PHE A 132 17.17 -11.83 -16.02
N ASP A 133 17.55 -11.28 -14.86
CA ASP A 133 18.95 -10.89 -14.56
C ASP A 133 19.84 -12.06 -14.06
N GLY A 134 19.29 -13.27 -13.94
CA GLY A 134 19.93 -14.41 -13.28
C GLY A 134 19.00 -15.15 -12.31
N ASP A 135 17.74 -14.70 -12.19
CA ASP A 135 16.66 -15.34 -11.43
C ASP A 135 16.60 -16.87 -11.57
N GLU A 136 16.46 -17.54 -10.43
CA GLU A 136 16.16 -18.97 -10.35
C GLU A 136 14.65 -19.20 -10.07
N MET A 137 14.11 -20.25 -10.66
CA MET A 137 12.72 -20.67 -10.43
C MET A 137 12.64 -22.16 -10.17
N ASN A 138 11.80 -22.53 -9.22
CA ASN A 138 11.53 -23.92 -8.89
C ASN A 138 10.44 -24.48 -9.80
N LEU A 139 10.66 -25.70 -10.28
CA LEU A 139 9.69 -26.47 -11.05
C LEU A 139 9.24 -27.68 -10.22
N HIS A 140 7.98 -27.69 -9.84
CA HIS A 140 7.33 -28.81 -9.16
C HIS A 140 6.49 -29.61 -10.15
N PHE A 141 6.65 -30.92 -10.16
CA PHE A 141 5.92 -31.80 -11.07
C PHE A 141 4.90 -32.66 -10.30
N PRO A 142 3.59 -32.33 -10.36
CA PRO A 142 2.53 -33.09 -9.69
C PRO A 142 2.56 -34.59 -10.08
N GLN A 143 2.37 -35.47 -9.11
CA GLN A 143 2.54 -36.92 -9.27
C GLN A 143 1.23 -37.72 -9.35
N ASN A 144 0.07 -37.05 -9.31
CA ASN A 144 -1.24 -37.70 -9.40
C ASN A 144 -2.26 -36.82 -10.15
N GLU A 145 -3.34 -37.43 -10.61
CA GLU A 145 -4.39 -36.75 -11.39
C GLU A 145 -5.17 -35.71 -10.59
N LEU A 146 -5.35 -35.91 -9.28
CA LEU A 146 -6.04 -34.95 -8.42
C LEU A 146 -5.29 -33.61 -8.41
N ALA A 147 -3.99 -33.62 -8.10
CA ALA A 147 -3.15 -32.43 -8.10
C ALA A 147 -3.02 -31.82 -9.51
N ARG A 148 -3.00 -32.64 -10.58
CA ARG A 148 -3.03 -32.12 -11.96
C ARG A 148 -4.32 -31.38 -12.26
N SER A 149 -5.47 -31.91 -11.81
CA SER A 149 -6.79 -31.30 -12.03
C SER A 149 -6.93 -29.97 -11.27
N GLU A 150 -6.45 -29.91 -10.03
CA GLU A 150 -6.41 -28.68 -9.22
C GLU A 150 -5.49 -27.63 -9.87
N ALA A 151 -4.29 -28.05 -10.27
CA ALA A 151 -3.33 -27.17 -10.93
C ALA A 151 -3.91 -26.55 -12.21
N LEU A 152 -4.61 -27.35 -13.04
CA LEU A 152 -5.16 -26.89 -14.32
C LEU A 152 -6.42 -26.03 -14.18
N SER A 153 -7.23 -26.29 -13.15
CA SER A 153 -8.54 -25.62 -12.99
C SER A 153 -8.48 -24.39 -12.07
N ILE A 154 -7.53 -24.36 -11.13
CA ILE A 154 -7.44 -23.30 -10.11
C ILE A 154 -6.14 -22.51 -10.26
N ALA A 155 -5.00 -23.18 -10.24
CA ALA A 155 -3.68 -22.54 -10.21
C ALA A 155 -3.12 -22.17 -11.59
N ASP A 156 -3.86 -22.43 -12.68
CA ASP A 156 -3.39 -22.18 -14.04
C ASP A 156 -3.21 -20.69 -14.31
N THR A 157 -2.20 -20.37 -15.12
CA THR A 157 -1.86 -18.98 -15.46
C THR A 157 -3.02 -18.19 -16.06
N ASP A 158 -3.94 -18.82 -16.80
CA ASP A 158 -5.08 -18.13 -17.41
C ASP A 158 -6.14 -17.75 -16.36
N HIS A 159 -6.37 -18.61 -15.36
CA HIS A 159 -7.25 -18.30 -14.23
C HIS A 159 -6.68 -17.18 -13.35
N GLN A 160 -5.35 -17.11 -13.21
CA GLN A 160 -4.64 -16.09 -12.44
C GLN A 160 -4.38 -14.78 -13.24
N TYR A 161 -5.26 -14.44 -14.20
CA TYR A 161 -5.13 -13.21 -14.99
C TYR A 161 -5.32 -11.94 -14.15
N LEU A 162 -6.28 -11.95 -13.21
CA LEU A 162 -6.61 -10.82 -12.34
C LEU A 162 -5.98 -11.00 -10.95
N SER A 163 -5.50 -9.90 -10.39
CA SER A 163 -5.00 -9.83 -9.02
C SER A 163 -6.14 -9.93 -8.02
N SER A 164 -5.93 -10.72 -6.97
CA SER A 164 -6.84 -10.75 -5.82
C SER A 164 -6.76 -9.48 -4.96
N THR A 165 -5.70 -8.67 -5.06
CA THR A 165 -5.54 -7.45 -4.25
C THR A 165 -6.55 -6.36 -4.61
N ALA A 166 -6.80 -6.16 -5.91
CA ALA A 166 -7.63 -5.04 -6.41
C ALA A 166 -8.37 -5.34 -7.74
N GLY A 167 -8.39 -6.60 -8.18
CA GLY A 167 -9.04 -6.99 -9.45
C GLY A 167 -8.36 -6.42 -10.70
N ASN A 168 -7.10 -6.01 -10.61
CA ASN A 168 -6.34 -5.50 -11.75
C ASN A 168 -5.65 -6.65 -12.50
N PRO A 169 -5.58 -6.62 -13.84
CA PRO A 169 -4.80 -7.59 -14.61
C PRO A 169 -3.33 -7.63 -14.19
N LEU A 170 -2.80 -8.82 -13.94
CA LEU A 170 -1.39 -9.05 -13.64
C LEU A 170 -0.58 -9.42 -14.89
N ARG A 171 -1.22 -10.16 -15.81
CA ARG A 171 -0.60 -10.62 -17.05
C ARG A 171 -0.89 -9.65 -18.19
N GLY A 172 0.12 -9.40 -19.02
CA GLY A 172 0.00 -8.50 -20.17
C GLY A 172 1.30 -8.40 -20.94
N LEU A 173 1.24 -7.85 -22.14
CA LEU A 173 2.43 -7.62 -22.94
C LEU A 173 3.23 -6.42 -22.40
N ILE A 174 4.55 -6.48 -22.48
CA ILE A 174 5.47 -5.49 -21.91
C ILE A 174 6.49 -5.04 -22.96
N GLN A 175 7.15 -3.90 -22.71
CA GLN A 175 8.32 -3.41 -23.46
C GLN A 175 8.09 -3.36 -24.98
N ASP A 176 8.84 -4.14 -25.77
CA ASP A 176 8.86 -4.08 -27.24
C ASP A 176 7.49 -4.35 -27.85
N HIS A 177 6.70 -5.24 -27.24
CA HIS A 177 5.32 -5.50 -27.68
C HIS A 177 4.44 -4.26 -27.55
N VAL A 178 4.64 -3.43 -26.54
CA VAL A 178 3.89 -2.18 -26.36
C VAL A 178 4.29 -1.17 -27.43
N SER A 179 5.59 -0.98 -27.66
CA SER A 179 6.12 -0.09 -28.71
C SER A 179 5.63 -0.51 -30.10
N MET A 180 5.70 -1.81 -30.39
CA MET A 180 5.20 -2.38 -31.64
C MET A 180 3.68 -2.35 -31.74
N GLY A 181 2.95 -2.40 -30.63
CA GLY A 181 1.50 -2.23 -30.60
C GLY A 181 1.09 -0.86 -31.12
N VAL A 182 1.77 0.19 -30.66
CA VAL A 182 1.58 1.57 -31.14
C VAL A 182 1.97 1.69 -32.61
N ALA A 183 3.12 1.15 -33.01
CA ALA A 183 3.58 1.21 -34.40
C ALA A 183 2.63 0.45 -35.36
N LEU A 184 2.14 -0.74 -34.95
CA LEU A 184 1.19 -1.55 -35.71
C LEU A 184 -0.13 -0.80 -35.90
N THR A 185 -0.66 -0.22 -34.82
CA THR A 185 -1.99 0.37 -34.84
C THR A 185 -2.03 1.84 -35.23
N SER A 186 -0.87 2.47 -35.46
CA SER A 186 -0.79 3.80 -36.06
C SER A 186 -1.48 3.87 -37.42
N ARG A 187 -2.18 4.98 -37.70
CA ARG A 187 -2.86 5.24 -38.97
C ARG A 187 -1.98 5.07 -40.21
N ASP A 188 -0.70 5.44 -40.11
CA ASP A 188 0.23 5.44 -41.25
C ASP A 188 0.77 4.03 -41.58
N THR A 189 0.44 3.02 -40.76
CA THR A 189 0.87 1.64 -40.97
C THR A 189 -0.08 0.90 -41.92
N LEU A 190 0.39 0.70 -43.15
CA LEU A 190 -0.26 -0.08 -44.20
C LEU A 190 0.57 -1.33 -44.55
N PHE A 191 -0.13 -2.40 -44.94
CA PHE A 191 0.45 -3.68 -45.33
C PHE A 191 -0.07 -4.13 -46.69
N GLU A 192 0.82 -4.72 -47.48
CA GLU A 192 0.42 -5.43 -48.68
C GLU A 192 -0.20 -6.79 -48.35
N ARG A 193 -0.93 -7.37 -49.32
CA ARG A 193 -1.59 -8.68 -49.12
C ARG A 193 -0.63 -9.76 -48.61
N GLY A 194 0.59 -9.82 -49.14
CA GLY A 194 1.59 -10.81 -48.73
C GLY A 194 2.00 -10.66 -47.26
N GLU A 195 2.31 -9.42 -46.85
CA GLU A 195 2.69 -9.10 -45.47
C GLU A 195 1.56 -9.34 -44.49
N TYR A 196 0.34 -8.92 -44.83
CA TYR A 196 -0.86 -9.16 -44.03
C TYR A 196 -1.09 -10.65 -43.79
N MET A 197 -1.04 -11.48 -44.84
CA MET A 197 -1.21 -12.94 -44.70
C MET A 197 -0.09 -13.56 -43.88
N GLN A 198 1.16 -13.12 -44.10
CA GLN A 198 2.32 -13.63 -43.38
C GLN A 198 2.23 -13.32 -41.88
N LEU A 199 1.84 -12.09 -41.52
CA LEU A 199 1.64 -11.69 -40.13
C LEU A 199 0.57 -12.54 -39.44
N LEU A 200 -0.58 -12.75 -40.11
CA LEU A 200 -1.66 -13.58 -39.58
C LEU A 200 -1.24 -15.03 -39.39
N TYR A 201 -0.63 -15.66 -40.40
CA TYR A 201 -0.22 -17.07 -40.31
C TYR A 201 0.89 -17.28 -39.26
N SER A 202 1.79 -16.31 -39.08
CA SER A 202 2.84 -16.39 -38.05
C SER A 202 2.26 -16.35 -36.63
N ALA A 203 1.16 -15.60 -36.45
CA ALA A 203 0.51 -15.41 -35.16
C ALA A 203 -0.53 -16.51 -34.84
N LEU A 204 -1.43 -16.76 -35.79
CA LEU A 204 -2.53 -17.72 -35.76
C LEU A 204 -2.09 -18.99 -36.50
N ARG A 205 -1.69 -20.02 -35.75
CA ARG A 205 -1.35 -21.35 -36.29
C ARG A 205 -2.52 -22.31 -36.13
N PRO A 206 -3.31 -22.62 -37.19
CA PRO A 206 -4.46 -23.52 -37.10
C PRO A 206 -4.09 -24.93 -36.62
N GLU A 207 -2.90 -25.41 -36.98
CA GLU A 207 -2.38 -26.73 -36.59
C GLU A 207 -2.23 -26.91 -35.07
N HIS A 208 -2.21 -25.82 -34.30
CA HIS A 208 -2.13 -25.84 -32.84
C HIS A 208 -3.47 -25.44 -32.17
N GLY A 209 -4.57 -25.40 -32.93
CA GLY A 209 -5.90 -25.10 -32.39
C GLY A 209 -6.11 -23.63 -31.99
N HIS A 210 -5.33 -22.70 -32.53
CA HIS A 210 -5.50 -21.27 -32.25
C HIS A 210 -6.74 -20.66 -32.93
N CYS A 211 -7.18 -21.24 -34.06
CA CYS A 211 -8.32 -20.73 -34.82
C CYS A 211 -9.57 -21.54 -34.47
N ALA A 212 -10.67 -20.88 -34.12
CA ALA A 212 -11.92 -21.56 -33.78
C ALA A 212 -12.46 -22.40 -34.95
N GLN A 213 -12.33 -21.90 -36.20
CA GLN A 213 -12.87 -22.54 -37.40
C GLN A 213 -11.87 -23.46 -38.13
N GLY A 214 -10.72 -23.77 -37.53
CA GLY A 214 -9.67 -24.59 -38.16
C GLY A 214 -8.99 -24.00 -39.41
N ARG A 215 -9.44 -22.83 -39.89
CA ARG A 215 -8.85 -22.05 -41.00
C ARG A 215 -8.77 -20.58 -40.64
N ILE A 216 -7.82 -19.87 -41.23
CA ILE A 216 -7.68 -18.41 -41.03
C ILE A 216 -8.71 -17.66 -41.88
N VAL A 217 -9.56 -16.90 -41.21
CA VAL A 217 -10.51 -15.96 -41.80
C VAL A 217 -9.85 -14.58 -41.91
N THR A 218 -10.05 -13.92 -43.05
CA THR A 218 -9.47 -12.59 -43.33
C THR A 218 -10.55 -11.54 -43.56
N VAL A 219 -10.14 -10.27 -43.59
CA VAL A 219 -11.03 -9.13 -43.88
C VAL A 219 -10.69 -8.50 -45.23
N ALA A 220 -11.65 -7.80 -45.83
CA ALA A 220 -11.42 -7.05 -47.07
C ALA A 220 -10.40 -5.91 -46.85
N PRO A 221 -9.62 -5.51 -47.87
CA PRO A 221 -8.65 -4.42 -47.74
C PRO A 221 -9.37 -3.09 -47.47
N ALA A 222 -8.76 -2.22 -46.67
CA ALA A 222 -9.29 -0.87 -46.44
C ALA A 222 -9.18 0.01 -47.70
N ILE A 223 -8.11 -0.17 -48.48
CA ILE A 223 -7.86 0.57 -49.72
C ILE A 223 -7.86 -0.42 -50.88
N PHE A 224 -8.73 -0.22 -51.86
CA PHE A 224 -8.82 -1.09 -53.05
C PHE A 224 -7.98 -0.59 -54.23
N LYS A 225 -7.86 0.74 -54.40
CA LYS A 225 -7.11 1.39 -55.49
C LYS A 225 -6.21 2.48 -54.89
N PRO A 226 -4.98 2.72 -55.41
CA PRO A 226 -4.36 2.08 -56.58
C PRO A 226 -3.83 0.66 -56.33
N LYS A 227 -3.64 0.27 -55.07
CA LYS A 227 -3.20 -1.06 -54.66
C LYS A 227 -4.05 -1.54 -53.49
N MET A 228 -4.26 -2.85 -53.37
CA MET A 228 -4.95 -3.45 -52.23
C MET A 228 -4.06 -3.38 -50.99
N LEU A 229 -4.44 -2.54 -50.02
CA LEU A 229 -3.71 -2.34 -48.77
C LEU A 229 -4.62 -2.57 -47.56
N TRP A 230 -4.05 -3.19 -46.54
CA TRP A 230 -4.67 -3.39 -45.24
C TRP A 230 -4.04 -2.48 -44.20
N THR A 231 -4.84 -1.95 -43.28
CA THR A 231 -4.30 -1.19 -42.14
C THR A 231 -3.83 -2.14 -41.04
N GLY A 232 -2.93 -1.70 -40.17
CA GLY A 232 -2.55 -2.52 -39.02
C GLY A 232 -3.70 -2.75 -38.02
N LYS A 233 -4.67 -1.82 -37.93
CA LYS A 233 -5.91 -2.02 -37.16
C LYS A 233 -6.76 -3.20 -37.71
N GLN A 234 -6.75 -3.43 -39.02
CA GLN A 234 -7.39 -4.60 -39.64
C GLN A 234 -6.69 -5.92 -39.30
N VAL A 235 -5.38 -5.92 -39.03
CA VAL A 235 -4.66 -7.11 -38.56
C VAL A 235 -5.19 -7.56 -37.20
N VAL A 236 -5.33 -6.63 -36.25
CA VAL A 236 -5.90 -6.90 -34.92
C VAL A 236 -7.34 -7.41 -35.03
N THR A 237 -8.15 -6.76 -35.87
CA THR A 237 -9.54 -7.19 -36.16
C THR A 237 -9.57 -8.64 -36.67
N SER A 238 -8.66 -8.99 -37.57
CA SER A 238 -8.58 -10.35 -38.12
C SER A 238 -8.13 -11.35 -37.06
N VAL A 239 -7.22 -10.97 -36.17
CA VAL A 239 -6.82 -11.81 -35.02
C VAL A 239 -8.02 -12.11 -34.14
N LEU A 240 -8.76 -11.09 -33.70
CA LEU A 240 -9.92 -11.28 -32.84
C LEU A 240 -10.99 -12.16 -33.51
N LYS A 241 -11.29 -11.92 -34.80
CA LYS A 241 -12.26 -12.71 -35.57
C LYS A 241 -11.94 -14.20 -35.63
N ASN A 242 -10.67 -14.59 -35.57
CA ASN A 242 -10.26 -16.01 -35.60
C ASN A 242 -10.23 -16.67 -34.21
N LEU A 243 -10.25 -15.87 -33.14
CA LEU A 243 -10.24 -16.35 -31.75
C LEU A 243 -11.64 -16.57 -31.18
N ILE A 244 -12.63 -15.82 -31.66
CA ILE A 244 -14.02 -15.91 -31.20
C ILE A 244 -14.64 -17.25 -31.63
N GLN A 245 -15.32 -17.91 -30.70
CA GLN A 245 -16.02 -19.19 -30.91
C GLN A 245 -17.35 -19.00 -31.65
N GLU A 246 -17.87 -20.07 -32.26
CA GLU A 246 -19.19 -20.04 -32.90
C GLU A 246 -20.30 -19.74 -31.88
N GLY A 247 -21.19 -18.80 -32.20
CA GLY A 247 -22.30 -18.37 -31.33
C GLY A 247 -22.03 -17.11 -30.50
N TYR A 248 -20.81 -16.58 -30.49
CA TYR A 248 -20.49 -15.30 -29.86
C TYR A 248 -20.47 -14.15 -30.88
N GLU A 249 -20.91 -12.96 -30.47
CA GLU A 249 -20.83 -11.74 -31.28
C GLU A 249 -19.50 -11.00 -31.06
N GLY A 250 -19.18 -10.09 -31.99
CA GLY A 250 -17.97 -9.27 -31.93
C GLY A 250 -17.98 -8.27 -30.77
N LEU A 251 -16.80 -8.06 -30.18
CA LEU A 251 -16.59 -7.17 -29.03
C LEU A 251 -16.92 -5.72 -29.38
N THR A 252 -17.68 -5.06 -28.52
CA THR A 252 -17.91 -3.61 -28.58
C THR A 252 -17.39 -2.96 -27.31
N MET A 253 -16.47 -2.00 -27.44
CA MET A 253 -15.93 -1.28 -26.30
C MET A 253 -15.37 0.09 -26.68
N SER A 254 -15.33 0.99 -25.70
CA SER A 254 -14.63 2.27 -25.78
C SER A 254 -13.61 2.39 -24.65
N GLY A 255 -12.37 2.71 -24.98
CA GLY A 255 -11.26 2.90 -24.05
C GLY A 255 -10.45 4.16 -24.38
N LYS A 256 -9.45 4.45 -23.55
CA LYS A 256 -8.51 5.56 -23.77
C LYS A 256 -7.10 5.02 -23.96
N SER A 257 -6.31 5.68 -24.80
CA SER A 257 -4.86 5.50 -24.86
C SER A 257 -4.19 6.24 -23.70
N THR A 258 -3.06 5.70 -23.24
CA THR A 258 -2.10 6.37 -22.33
C THR A 258 -1.28 7.43 -23.06
N THR A 259 -1.04 7.23 -24.36
CA THR A 259 -0.29 8.18 -25.17
C THR A 259 -1.11 9.46 -25.31
N ASP A 260 -0.46 10.61 -25.09
CA ASP A 260 -1.11 11.91 -25.17
C ASP A 260 -1.64 12.14 -26.59
N PRO A 261 -2.96 12.38 -26.76
CA PRO A 261 -3.55 12.60 -28.09
C PRO A 261 -2.90 13.77 -28.84
N ASN A 262 -2.44 14.81 -28.12
CA ASN A 262 -1.86 16.01 -28.72
C ASN A 262 -0.56 15.72 -29.48
N LEU A 263 0.15 14.63 -29.16
CA LEU A 263 1.38 14.23 -29.83
C LEU A 263 1.13 13.80 -31.29
N TRP A 264 -0.09 13.39 -31.65
CA TRP A 264 -0.45 12.97 -33.01
C TRP A 264 -0.87 14.14 -33.92
N GLY A 265 -0.77 15.39 -33.44
CA GLY A 265 -1.24 16.60 -34.14
C GLY A 265 -2.77 16.74 -34.15
N LEU A 266 -3.32 17.85 -34.70
CA LEU A 266 -4.75 18.18 -34.62
C LEU A 266 -5.68 17.07 -35.15
N ALA A 267 -5.33 16.47 -36.29
CA ALA A 267 -6.14 15.41 -36.90
C ALA A 267 -5.99 14.07 -36.15
N GLY A 268 -4.80 13.76 -35.65
CA GLY A 268 -4.54 12.52 -34.92
C GLY A 268 -5.02 12.55 -33.47
N ALA A 269 -5.12 13.74 -32.84
CA ALA A 269 -5.60 13.88 -31.47
C ALA A 269 -7.06 13.42 -31.30
N ASN A 270 -7.90 13.67 -32.29
CA ASN A 270 -9.29 13.24 -32.27
C ASN A 270 -9.45 11.74 -32.58
N GLU A 271 -8.51 11.15 -33.31
CA GLU A 271 -8.56 9.76 -33.78
C GLU A 271 -7.78 8.80 -32.86
N GLU A 272 -6.49 9.01 -32.59
CA GLU A 272 -5.66 7.99 -31.94
C GLU A 272 -5.80 7.96 -30.41
N GLY A 273 -6.36 9.00 -29.79
CA GLY A 273 -6.51 9.11 -28.33
C GLY A 273 -7.59 8.21 -27.71
N VAL A 274 -8.60 7.82 -28.50
CA VAL A 274 -9.74 7.01 -28.03
C VAL A 274 -9.76 5.69 -28.78
N VAL A 275 -9.74 4.58 -28.04
CA VAL A 275 -9.76 3.23 -28.59
C VAL A 275 -11.19 2.77 -28.72
N VAL A 276 -11.63 2.44 -29.92
CA VAL A 276 -13.02 2.03 -30.18
C VAL A 276 -13.04 0.72 -30.96
N PHE A 277 -13.60 -0.31 -30.33
CA PHE A 277 -14.00 -1.54 -31.00
C PHE A 277 -15.52 -1.52 -31.21
N ARG A 278 -15.96 -1.85 -32.43
CA ARG A 278 -17.38 -2.08 -32.73
C ARG A 278 -17.52 -3.41 -33.44
N ASP A 279 -18.29 -4.31 -32.85
CA ASP A 279 -18.53 -5.64 -33.40
C ASP A 279 -17.25 -6.40 -33.80
N GLY A 280 -16.22 -6.30 -32.95
CA GLY A 280 -14.92 -6.94 -33.16
C GLY A 280 -14.00 -6.20 -34.14
N TYR A 281 -14.45 -5.11 -34.76
CA TYR A 281 -13.64 -4.26 -35.62
C TYR A 281 -12.97 -3.13 -34.83
N LEU A 282 -11.64 -3.01 -34.92
CA LEU A 282 -10.89 -1.88 -34.35
C LEU A 282 -11.04 -0.66 -35.25
N CYS A 283 -11.98 0.22 -34.90
CA CYS A 283 -12.32 1.41 -35.68
C CYS A 283 -11.27 2.51 -35.53
N GLN A 284 -10.83 2.75 -34.31
CA GLN A 284 -10.10 3.96 -33.92
C GLN A 284 -9.19 3.68 -32.72
N GLY A 285 -8.08 4.43 -32.62
CA GLY A 285 -7.17 4.40 -31.47
C GLY A 285 -5.98 3.45 -31.59
N ILE A 286 -4.94 3.73 -30.81
CA ILE A 286 -3.75 2.89 -30.70
C ILE A 286 -3.81 1.91 -29.53
N LEU A 287 -3.17 0.76 -29.72
CA LEU A 287 -3.01 -0.26 -28.68
C LEU A 287 -1.67 -0.10 -27.97
N ASP A 288 -1.70 0.59 -26.83
CA ASP A 288 -0.54 0.78 -25.95
C ASP A 288 -0.65 -0.06 -24.67
N LYS A 289 0.17 0.24 -23.65
CA LYS A 289 0.18 -0.48 -22.37
C LYS A 289 -1.20 -0.59 -21.73
N LYS A 290 -2.08 0.41 -21.89
CA LYS A 290 -3.41 0.38 -21.28
C LYS A 290 -4.35 -0.63 -21.95
N GLN A 291 -4.08 -1.00 -23.20
CA GLN A 291 -4.91 -1.92 -23.96
C GLN A 291 -4.40 -3.36 -23.94
N ILE A 292 -3.09 -3.55 -24.14
CA ILE A 292 -2.46 -4.88 -24.27
C ILE A 292 -1.55 -5.26 -23.10
N GLY A 293 -1.22 -4.31 -22.24
CA GLY A 293 -0.46 -4.54 -21.01
C GLY A 293 -1.36 -4.91 -19.82
N PRO A 294 -0.77 -5.08 -18.63
CA PRO A 294 -1.49 -5.40 -17.41
C PRO A 294 -2.23 -4.16 -16.90
N SER A 295 -3.39 -3.85 -17.50
CA SER A 295 -4.16 -2.64 -17.21
C SER A 295 -5.66 -2.89 -17.25
N SER A 296 -6.36 -2.35 -16.26
CA SER A 296 -7.82 -2.46 -16.18
C SER A 296 -8.52 -1.61 -17.24
N GLY A 297 -9.68 -2.08 -17.75
CA GLY A 297 -10.42 -1.39 -18.81
C GLY A 297 -9.81 -1.48 -20.22
N GLY A 298 -8.76 -2.29 -20.38
CA GLY A 298 -8.07 -2.49 -21.67
C GLY A 298 -8.72 -3.55 -22.56
N PHE A 299 -8.29 -3.58 -23.82
CA PHE A 299 -8.72 -4.56 -24.82
C PHE A 299 -8.62 -6.03 -24.35
N VAL A 300 -7.49 -6.44 -23.78
CA VAL A 300 -7.32 -7.85 -23.32
C VAL A 300 -8.26 -8.16 -22.16
N ASN A 301 -8.49 -7.19 -21.26
CA ASN A 301 -9.39 -7.36 -20.12
C ASN A 301 -10.87 -7.43 -20.57
N ALA A 302 -11.26 -6.64 -21.57
CA ALA A 302 -12.59 -6.74 -22.18
C ALA A 302 -12.83 -8.10 -22.84
N VAL A 303 -11.80 -8.68 -23.48
CA VAL A 303 -11.86 -10.03 -24.04
C VAL A 303 -11.98 -11.09 -22.94
N TYR A 304 -11.26 -10.92 -21.83
CA TYR A 304 -11.39 -11.78 -20.65
C TYR A 304 -12.83 -11.79 -20.11
N GLU A 305 -13.44 -10.61 -19.96
CA GLU A 305 -14.78 -10.48 -19.40
C GLU A 305 -15.88 -11.08 -20.31
N VAL A 306 -15.78 -10.88 -21.63
CA VAL A 306 -16.83 -11.31 -22.57
C VAL A 306 -16.66 -12.77 -23.01
N TYR A 307 -15.43 -13.22 -23.25
CA TYR A 307 -15.15 -14.53 -23.84
C TYR A 307 -14.45 -15.51 -22.88
N GLY A 308 -14.07 -15.05 -21.69
CA GLY A 308 -13.43 -15.86 -20.66
C GLY A 308 -11.89 -15.89 -20.72
N HIS A 309 -11.32 -16.47 -19.66
CA HIS A 309 -9.88 -16.50 -19.41
C HIS A 309 -9.06 -17.21 -20.49
N THR A 310 -9.57 -18.32 -21.05
CA THR A 310 -8.86 -19.09 -22.08
C THR A 310 -8.66 -18.31 -23.38
N VAL A 311 -9.66 -17.53 -23.80
CA VAL A 311 -9.59 -16.71 -25.01
C VAL A 311 -8.64 -15.53 -24.79
N ALA A 312 -8.63 -14.93 -23.60
CA ALA A 312 -7.68 -13.88 -23.24
C ALA A 312 -6.22 -14.37 -23.21
N GLY A 313 -5.95 -15.54 -22.61
CA GLY A 313 -4.61 -16.16 -22.61
C GLY A 313 -4.12 -16.48 -24.03
N ARG A 314 -5.01 -17.00 -24.89
CA ARG A 314 -4.72 -17.21 -26.32
C ARG A 314 -4.45 -15.90 -27.05
N LEU A 315 -5.25 -14.86 -26.80
CA LEU A 315 -5.06 -13.54 -27.40
C LEU A 315 -3.68 -12.97 -27.05
N LEU A 316 -3.26 -13.01 -25.79
CA LEU A 316 -1.92 -12.57 -25.36
C LEU A 316 -0.83 -13.33 -26.10
N SER A 317 -0.97 -14.65 -26.23
CA SER A 317 -0.01 -15.50 -26.95
C SER A 317 0.07 -15.18 -28.44
N VAL A 318 -1.08 -14.94 -29.09
CA VAL A 318 -1.16 -14.61 -30.51
C VAL A 318 -0.62 -13.20 -30.78
N MET A 319 -1.00 -12.23 -29.95
CA MET A 319 -0.51 -10.85 -30.05
C MET A 319 1.00 -10.77 -29.79
N GLY A 320 1.53 -11.49 -28.81
CA GLY A 320 2.97 -11.56 -28.56
C GLY A 320 3.74 -12.06 -29.78
N ARG A 321 3.27 -13.15 -30.42
CA ARG A 321 3.89 -13.65 -31.66
C ARG A 321 3.75 -12.68 -32.84
N LEU A 322 2.59 -12.05 -32.99
CA LEU A 322 2.32 -11.08 -34.04
C LEU A 322 3.31 -9.91 -33.95
N LEU A 323 3.43 -9.33 -32.75
CA LEU A 323 4.25 -8.15 -32.48
C LEU A 323 5.74 -8.49 -32.58
N THR A 324 6.19 -9.65 -32.08
CA THR A 324 7.56 -10.11 -32.31
C THR A 324 7.86 -10.37 -33.79
N ARG A 325 6.89 -10.86 -34.57
CA ARG A 325 7.10 -10.99 -36.03
C ARG A 325 7.21 -9.62 -36.71
N LEU A 326 6.38 -8.66 -36.31
CA LEU A 326 6.44 -7.29 -36.81
C LEU A 326 7.77 -6.62 -36.47
N GLU A 327 8.25 -6.82 -35.24
CA GLU A 327 9.55 -6.35 -34.78
C GLU A 327 10.68 -6.90 -35.66
N ASN A 328 10.66 -8.19 -35.98
CA ASN A 328 11.63 -8.78 -36.90
C ASN A 328 11.55 -8.21 -38.33
N MET A 329 10.40 -7.66 -38.74
CA MET A 329 10.23 -7.05 -40.07
C MET A 329 10.66 -5.57 -40.12
N ARG A 330 10.43 -4.81 -39.04
CA ARG A 330 10.63 -3.34 -39.02
C ARG A 330 11.76 -2.87 -38.12
N ALA A 331 12.16 -3.68 -37.14
CA ALA A 331 13.04 -3.33 -36.02
C ALA A 331 12.53 -2.14 -35.17
N PHE A 332 13.18 -1.92 -34.03
CA PHE A 332 12.99 -0.75 -33.16
C PHE A 332 14.35 -0.37 -32.58
N SER A 333 14.68 0.93 -32.57
CA SER A 333 15.99 1.39 -32.07
C SER A 333 15.88 2.81 -31.51
N CYS A 334 16.50 3.05 -30.36
CA CYS A 334 16.59 4.37 -29.73
C CYS A 334 18.04 4.84 -29.80
N GLY A 335 18.27 6.02 -30.37
CA GLY A 335 19.59 6.61 -30.53
C GLY A 335 19.75 7.95 -29.80
N VAL A 336 20.97 8.48 -29.77
CA VAL A 336 21.25 9.80 -29.14
C VAL A 336 20.47 10.93 -29.82
N GLU A 337 20.21 10.83 -31.13
CA GLU A 337 19.42 11.82 -31.88
C GLU A 337 17.99 11.98 -31.35
N ASP A 338 17.42 10.94 -30.71
CA ASP A 338 16.10 10.98 -30.08
C ASP A 338 16.10 11.82 -28.78
N LEU A 339 17.27 12.18 -28.25
CA LEU A 339 17.46 12.91 -26.99
C LEU A 339 17.89 14.37 -27.19
N ILE A 340 18.34 14.73 -28.39
CA ILE A 340 18.93 16.05 -28.66
C ILE A 340 17.84 17.09 -28.90
N PHE A 341 18.02 18.28 -28.32
CA PHE A 341 17.21 19.45 -28.60
C PHE A 341 17.64 20.18 -29.87
N THR A 342 16.67 20.76 -30.55
CA THR A 342 16.87 21.81 -31.53
C THR A 342 17.56 23.01 -30.88
N ARG A 343 18.21 23.86 -31.70
CA ARG A 343 18.90 25.04 -31.20
C ARG A 343 17.97 26.00 -30.44
N GLU A 344 16.77 26.21 -30.96
CA GLU A 344 15.72 27.03 -30.31
C GLU A 344 15.28 26.41 -28.98
N GLY A 345 15.11 25.09 -28.94
CA GLY A 345 14.79 24.35 -27.73
C GLY A 345 15.86 24.49 -26.63
N GLU A 346 17.14 24.45 -27.01
CA GLU A 346 18.26 24.64 -26.08
C GLU A 346 18.40 26.08 -25.59
N GLU A 347 18.00 27.07 -26.40
CA GLU A 347 17.89 28.48 -25.98
C GLU A 347 16.76 28.64 -24.95
N LYS A 348 15.55 28.13 -25.25
CA LYS A 348 14.41 28.12 -24.30
C LYS A 348 14.74 27.45 -22.97
N ARG A 349 15.46 26.32 -22.99
CA ARG A 349 15.92 25.63 -21.78
C ARG A 349 16.83 26.51 -20.94
N ARG A 350 17.79 27.19 -21.58
CA ARG A 350 18.73 28.09 -20.90
C ARG A 350 18.02 29.30 -20.31
N ASP A 351 17.08 29.89 -21.04
CA ASP A 351 16.28 31.02 -20.57
C ASP A 351 15.42 30.62 -19.36
N ALA A 352 14.78 29.45 -19.41
CA ALA A 352 14.02 28.89 -18.28
C ALA A 352 14.88 28.64 -17.02
N LEU A 353 16.17 28.30 -17.19
CA LEU A 353 17.08 28.01 -16.08
C LEU A 353 17.76 29.24 -15.48
N GLN A 354 17.71 30.41 -16.13
CA GLN A 354 18.33 31.64 -15.59
C GLN A 354 17.76 32.01 -14.21
N GLY A 355 16.47 31.75 -13.98
CA GLY A 355 15.82 31.97 -12.69
C GLY A 355 16.38 31.13 -11.53
N ALA A 356 17.17 30.08 -11.80
CA ALA A 356 17.74 29.22 -10.75
C ALA A 356 18.78 29.97 -9.90
N GLU A 357 19.48 30.96 -10.46
CA GLU A 357 20.52 31.69 -9.72
C GLU A 357 19.91 32.61 -8.65
N THR A 358 18.75 33.21 -8.92
CA THR A 358 18.10 34.19 -8.04
C THR A 358 17.05 33.58 -7.12
N LEU A 359 16.41 32.46 -7.51
CA LEU A 359 15.30 31.86 -6.77
C LEU A 359 15.69 31.51 -5.33
N GLY A 360 16.83 30.87 -5.13
CA GLY A 360 17.27 30.42 -3.81
C GLY A 360 17.45 31.59 -2.85
N THR A 361 18.09 32.67 -3.31
CA THR A 361 18.25 33.90 -2.52
C THR A 361 16.91 34.53 -2.17
N ARG A 362 15.97 34.58 -3.12
CA ARG A 362 14.62 35.13 -2.90
C ARG A 362 13.85 34.33 -1.86
N VAL A 363 13.86 33.00 -1.96
CA VAL A 363 13.14 32.13 -1.02
C VAL A 363 13.78 32.18 0.37
N ALA A 364 15.11 32.17 0.45
CA ALA A 364 15.82 32.29 1.72
C ALA A 364 15.53 33.64 2.39
N ALA A 365 15.60 34.75 1.65
CA ALA A 365 15.31 36.09 2.16
C ALA A 365 13.86 36.24 2.63
N LYS A 366 12.91 35.66 1.90
CA LYS A 366 11.49 35.60 2.30
C LYS A 366 11.31 34.79 3.59
N TYR A 367 11.96 33.62 3.69
CA TYR A 367 11.83 32.75 4.87
C TYR A 367 12.37 33.41 6.14
N VAL A 368 13.49 34.14 6.05
CA VAL A 368 14.07 34.85 7.20
C VAL A 368 13.45 36.24 7.44
N GLY A 369 12.39 36.62 6.72
CA GLY A 369 11.70 37.91 6.90
C GLY A 369 12.55 39.14 6.57
N LEU A 370 13.35 39.07 5.51
CA LEU A 370 14.09 40.22 4.97
C LEU A 370 13.35 40.92 3.82
N VAL A 371 12.25 40.33 3.32
CA VAL A 371 11.40 40.86 2.25
C VAL A 371 9.94 40.67 2.68
N ASP A 372 9.17 41.75 2.80
CA ASP A 372 7.75 41.71 3.18
C ASP A 372 6.86 41.25 2.01
N GLY A 373 5.86 40.43 2.31
CA GLY A 373 5.02 39.73 1.33
C GLY A 373 4.02 40.60 0.55
N GLU A 374 3.97 41.92 0.75
CA GLU A 374 2.93 42.79 0.17
C GLU A 374 3.42 43.74 -0.95
N GLU A 375 4.73 43.87 -1.17
CA GLU A 375 5.23 44.76 -2.22
C GLU A 375 5.54 44.02 -3.53
N LYS A 376 4.80 44.41 -4.58
CA LYS A 376 4.97 43.94 -5.96
C LYS A 376 6.39 44.18 -6.48
N GLU A 377 6.96 43.13 -7.06
CA GLU A 377 7.70 43.16 -8.34
C GLU A 377 8.69 44.32 -8.54
N ASN A 378 9.55 44.63 -7.57
CA ASN A 378 10.81 45.31 -7.85
C ASN A 378 11.95 44.31 -7.63
N GLU A 379 12.51 43.80 -8.72
CA GLU A 379 13.60 42.80 -8.75
C GLU A 379 14.93 43.30 -8.15
N ASP A 380 15.01 44.56 -7.69
CA ASP A 380 16.23 45.24 -7.25
C ASP A 380 16.28 45.57 -5.73
N GLN A 381 15.56 44.85 -4.87
CA GLN A 381 15.85 44.93 -3.43
C GLN A 381 17.17 44.22 -3.12
N VAL A 382 18.23 45.02 -2.94
CA VAL A 382 19.56 44.55 -2.53
C VAL A 382 19.46 43.99 -1.11
N VAL A 383 19.29 42.67 -1.00
CA VAL A 383 19.35 41.96 0.29
C VAL A 383 20.78 42.08 0.83
N ASP A 384 20.95 42.62 2.04
CA ASP A 384 22.27 42.67 2.70
C ASP A 384 22.79 41.24 2.91
N PRO A 385 23.88 40.83 2.21
CA PRO A 385 24.39 39.46 2.29
C PRO A 385 24.88 39.08 3.68
N ILE A 386 25.26 40.06 4.51
CA ILE A 386 25.78 39.82 5.85
C ILE A 386 24.65 39.47 6.80
N GLU A 387 23.54 40.21 6.73
CA GLU A 387 22.37 39.96 7.59
C GLU A 387 21.65 38.66 7.20
N LEU A 388 21.52 38.38 5.89
CA LEU A 388 20.98 37.10 5.41
C LEU A 388 21.79 35.92 5.95
N ARG A 389 23.12 36.00 5.89
CA ARG A 389 24.01 34.95 6.39
C ARG A 389 23.84 34.74 7.89
N LYS A 390 23.72 35.82 8.67
CA LYS A 390 23.54 35.76 10.12
C LYS A 390 22.23 35.09 10.50
N ARG A 391 21.12 35.41 9.83
CA ARG A 391 19.83 34.75 10.07
C ARG A 391 19.84 33.29 9.61
N MET A 392 20.52 33.00 8.51
CA MET A 392 20.69 31.64 8.01
C MET A 392 21.51 30.74 8.96
N GLU A 393 22.45 31.31 9.69
CA GLU A 393 23.14 30.59 10.77
C GLU A 393 22.20 30.24 11.93
N GLY A 394 21.23 31.11 12.24
CA GLY A 394 20.16 30.82 13.21
C GLY A 394 19.32 29.63 12.76
N VAL A 395 18.84 29.67 11.50
CA VAL A 395 18.04 28.59 10.90
C VAL A 395 18.77 27.25 10.93
N LEU A 396 20.07 27.20 10.62
CA LEU A 396 20.83 25.94 10.64
C LEU A 396 20.92 25.30 12.03
N ARG A 397 20.94 26.11 13.09
CA ARG A 397 21.05 25.61 14.47
C ARG A 397 19.73 25.06 15.00
N GLU A 398 18.61 25.45 14.38
CA GLU A 398 17.27 25.00 14.74
C GLU A 398 16.73 24.04 13.68
N GLU A 399 16.60 22.76 14.05
CA GLU A 399 16.21 21.72 13.10
C GLU A 399 14.84 21.97 12.44
N GLU A 400 13.86 22.46 13.21
CA GLU A 400 12.52 22.80 12.71
C GLU A 400 12.56 23.92 11.68
N GLN A 401 13.35 24.97 11.93
CA GLN A 401 13.50 26.07 10.98
C GLN A 401 14.21 25.60 9.71
N GLN A 402 15.25 24.77 9.85
CA GLN A 402 15.95 24.21 8.69
C GLN A 402 15.02 23.31 7.86
N ALA A 403 14.21 22.47 8.50
CA ALA A 403 13.23 21.62 7.82
C ALA A 403 12.15 22.47 7.11
N GLY A 404 11.67 23.53 7.76
CA GLY A 404 10.71 24.47 7.16
C GLY A 404 11.27 25.17 5.92
N LEU A 405 12.52 25.62 5.97
CA LEU A 405 13.21 26.20 4.82
C LEU A 405 13.36 25.18 3.67
N ASP A 406 13.75 23.95 3.99
CA ASP A 406 13.96 22.91 2.97
C ASP A 406 12.66 22.56 2.25
N SER A 407 11.54 22.47 2.97
CA SER A 407 10.20 22.25 2.42
C SER A 407 9.76 23.39 1.49
N LEU A 408 9.95 24.64 1.92
CA LEU A 408 9.63 25.82 1.11
C LEU A 408 10.49 25.88 -0.16
N MET A 409 11.79 25.60 -0.05
CA MET A 409 12.72 25.55 -1.17
C MET A 409 12.34 24.47 -2.18
N ASN A 410 12.03 23.25 -1.71
CA ASN A 410 11.66 22.14 -2.57
C ASN A 410 10.36 22.43 -3.33
N SER A 411 9.33 22.91 -2.63
CA SER A 411 8.02 23.22 -3.23
C SER A 411 8.10 24.34 -4.27
N THR A 412 8.83 25.41 -3.97
CA THR A 412 9.01 26.54 -4.89
C THR A 412 9.82 26.13 -6.12
N THR A 413 10.92 25.40 -5.92
CA THR A 413 11.79 24.93 -7.01
C THR A 413 11.06 23.95 -7.94
N ALA A 414 10.21 23.08 -7.39
CA ALA A 414 9.38 22.18 -8.19
C ALA A 414 8.36 22.95 -9.06
N LYS A 415 7.65 23.94 -8.46
CA LYS A 415 6.62 24.72 -9.13
C LYS A 415 7.20 25.68 -10.18
N GLU A 416 8.19 26.49 -9.82
CA GLU A 416 8.64 27.61 -10.65
C GLU A 416 9.75 27.26 -11.64
N LEU A 417 10.64 26.31 -11.31
CA LEU A 417 11.76 25.92 -12.18
C LEU A 417 11.47 24.62 -12.94
N SER A 418 11.35 23.51 -12.22
CA SER A 418 11.29 22.19 -12.86
C SER A 418 10.09 22.04 -13.79
N SER A 419 8.92 22.54 -13.39
CA SER A 419 7.72 22.49 -14.23
C SER A 419 7.84 23.41 -15.47
N LEU A 420 8.41 24.60 -15.30
CA LEU A 420 8.60 25.59 -16.36
C LEU A 420 9.58 25.08 -17.43
N VAL A 421 10.71 24.51 -17.01
CA VAL A 421 11.70 23.90 -17.90
C VAL A 421 11.07 22.74 -18.67
N THR A 422 10.34 21.86 -17.99
CA THR A 422 9.70 20.68 -18.61
C THR A 422 8.71 21.10 -19.69
N ASN A 423 7.81 22.04 -19.38
CA ASN A 423 6.76 22.50 -20.30
C ASN A 423 7.31 23.32 -21.47
N SER A 424 8.42 24.04 -21.26
CA SER A 424 9.05 24.85 -22.32
C SER A 424 9.83 23.99 -23.32
N CYS A 425 10.34 22.84 -22.88
CA CYS A 425 11.20 21.98 -23.69
C CYS A 425 10.44 20.78 -24.28
N LEU A 426 9.78 19.96 -23.45
CA LEU A 426 9.18 18.71 -23.91
C LEU A 426 7.68 18.91 -24.19
N PRO A 427 7.15 18.42 -25.33
CA PRO A 427 7.78 17.56 -26.33
C PRO A 427 8.40 18.30 -27.55
N THR A 428 8.21 19.62 -27.67
CA THR A 428 8.41 20.38 -28.91
C THR A 428 9.86 20.74 -29.24
N ALA A 429 10.76 20.74 -28.24
CA ALA A 429 12.15 21.15 -28.41
C ALA A 429 13.05 20.10 -29.08
N LEU A 430 12.61 18.85 -29.22
CA LEU A 430 13.45 17.76 -29.71
C LEU A 430 13.65 17.81 -31.23
N VAL A 431 14.84 17.38 -31.69
CA VAL A 431 15.16 17.29 -33.13
C VAL A 431 14.24 16.32 -33.84
N ARG A 432 14.03 15.13 -33.26
CA ARG A 432 13.04 14.17 -33.71
C ARG A 432 11.77 14.35 -32.90
N ALA A 433 10.66 14.57 -33.60
CA ALA A 433 9.34 14.61 -33.01
C ALA A 433 8.72 13.20 -32.94
N PHE A 434 7.81 13.01 -31.99
CA PHE A 434 6.89 11.89 -32.01
C PHE A 434 6.08 11.88 -33.34
N PRO A 435 5.80 10.72 -33.96
CA PRO A 435 6.06 9.34 -33.53
C PRO A 435 7.43 8.78 -33.95
N ALA A 436 8.26 9.54 -34.67
CA ALA A 436 9.57 9.07 -35.14
C ALA A 436 10.61 8.98 -34.00
N ASN A 437 10.43 9.78 -32.95
CA ASN A 437 11.25 9.74 -31.75
C ASN A 437 10.93 8.52 -30.88
N GLN A 438 11.87 7.57 -30.81
CA GLN A 438 11.63 6.30 -30.14
C GLN A 438 11.71 6.41 -28.60
N MET A 439 12.50 7.34 -28.05
CA MET A 439 12.52 7.61 -26.60
C MET A 439 11.17 8.15 -26.12
N GLN A 440 10.59 9.08 -26.86
CA GLN A 440 9.24 9.58 -26.58
C GLN A 440 8.21 8.48 -26.77
N ALA A 441 8.28 7.69 -27.85
CA ALA A 441 7.34 6.60 -28.08
C ALA A 441 7.34 5.57 -26.92
N MET A 442 8.51 5.21 -26.38
CA MET A 442 8.60 4.29 -25.23
C MET A 442 7.98 4.89 -23.95
N THR A 443 8.32 6.14 -23.64
CA THR A 443 7.89 6.80 -22.40
C THR A 443 6.43 7.25 -22.43
N SER A 444 5.89 7.61 -23.59
CA SER A 444 4.49 8.03 -23.76
C SER A 444 3.52 6.84 -23.84
N SER A 445 3.93 5.74 -24.48
CA SER A 445 3.11 4.52 -24.60
C SER A 445 3.12 3.65 -23.33
N GLY A 446 4.07 3.92 -22.43
CA GLY A 446 4.30 3.14 -21.22
C GLY A 446 5.06 1.83 -21.45
N ALA A 447 5.74 1.67 -22.59
CA ALA A 447 6.56 0.49 -22.89
C ALA A 447 7.71 0.32 -21.88
N LYS A 448 8.50 1.39 -21.67
CA LYS A 448 9.56 1.46 -20.65
C LYS A 448 9.90 2.92 -20.35
N GLY A 449 10.19 3.20 -19.09
CA GLY A 449 10.50 4.54 -18.60
C GLY A 449 9.25 5.42 -18.47
N SER A 450 9.46 6.63 -17.97
CA SER A 450 8.43 7.65 -17.74
C SER A 450 8.82 9.00 -18.35
N LYS A 451 7.86 9.93 -18.40
CA LYS A 451 8.12 11.33 -18.78
C LYS A 451 9.21 11.97 -17.89
N VAL A 452 9.31 11.57 -16.63
CA VAL A 452 10.34 12.05 -15.70
C VAL A 452 11.73 11.60 -16.15
N ASN A 453 11.89 10.35 -16.59
CA ASN A 453 13.18 9.86 -17.09
C ASN A 453 13.61 10.62 -18.37
N ALA A 454 12.68 10.82 -19.31
CA ALA A 454 12.95 11.63 -20.51
C ALA A 454 13.35 13.08 -20.15
N ASN A 455 12.71 13.65 -19.12
CA ASN A 455 13.03 14.97 -18.60
C ASN A 455 14.42 15.04 -17.96
N GLN A 456 14.79 14.09 -17.12
CA GLN A 456 16.12 14.05 -16.49
C GLN A 456 17.26 13.87 -17.50
N ILE A 457 17.01 13.14 -18.58
CA ILE A 457 17.99 12.94 -19.64
C ILE A 457 18.16 14.21 -20.48
N SER A 458 17.05 14.85 -20.87
CA SER A 458 17.06 15.89 -21.90
C SER A 458 16.98 17.33 -21.36
N CYS A 459 16.35 17.56 -20.21
CA CYS A 459 16.13 18.89 -19.63
C CYS A 459 17.08 19.19 -18.46
N ASN A 460 16.85 18.57 -17.30
CA ASN A 460 17.60 18.73 -16.06
C ASN A 460 17.23 17.63 -15.06
N LEU A 461 18.14 17.29 -14.13
CA LEU A 461 17.88 16.28 -13.09
C LEU A 461 16.90 16.80 -12.01
N GLY A 462 17.00 18.07 -11.63
CA GLY A 462 16.15 18.69 -10.62
C GLY A 462 16.67 18.54 -9.19
N GLN A 463 15.81 18.79 -8.21
CA GLN A 463 16.14 18.79 -6.78
C GLN A 463 16.44 17.36 -6.29
N GLN A 464 17.60 17.15 -5.66
CA GLN A 464 17.88 15.93 -4.93
C GLN A 464 17.31 16.05 -3.51
N VAL A 465 16.52 15.06 -3.10
CA VAL A 465 15.80 15.01 -1.82
C VAL A 465 16.31 13.79 -1.06
N LEU A 466 16.64 14.00 0.22
CA LEU A 466 17.15 12.99 1.14
C LEU A 466 16.28 12.96 2.38
N GLU A 467 15.66 11.82 2.70
CA GLU A 467 14.76 11.65 3.85
C GLU A 467 13.64 12.71 3.93
N GLY A 468 13.15 13.17 2.77
CA GLY A 468 12.16 14.24 2.67
C GLY A 468 12.73 15.66 2.85
N ARG A 469 14.03 15.80 3.14
CA ARG A 469 14.77 17.06 3.27
C ARG A 469 15.66 17.31 2.06
N ARG A 470 16.39 18.44 2.07
CA ARG A 470 17.42 18.75 1.07
C ARG A 470 18.75 18.10 1.48
N VAL A 471 19.78 18.35 0.67
CA VAL A 471 21.15 17.93 0.96
C VAL A 471 21.58 18.39 2.36
N PRO A 472 22.16 17.52 3.19
CA PRO A 472 22.59 17.88 4.54
C PRO A 472 23.69 18.95 4.52
N VAL A 473 23.68 19.80 5.55
CA VAL A 473 24.63 20.90 5.72
C VAL A 473 25.62 20.55 6.84
N MET A 474 26.91 20.76 6.61
CA MET A 474 27.95 20.60 7.64
C MET A 474 27.81 21.68 8.73
N VAL A 475 28.38 21.44 9.90
CA VAL A 475 28.44 22.43 11.02
C VAL A 475 29.02 23.78 10.60
N SER A 476 29.88 23.81 9.57
CA SER A 476 30.42 25.04 8.99
C SER A 476 29.42 25.86 8.14
N GLY A 477 28.18 25.41 7.99
CA GLY A 477 27.16 26.00 7.12
C GLY A 477 27.33 25.64 5.65
N LYS A 478 28.21 24.70 5.31
CA LYS A 478 28.50 24.30 3.92
C LYS A 478 27.86 22.95 3.61
N THR A 479 27.26 22.82 2.43
CA THR A 479 26.83 21.52 1.89
C THR A 479 28.00 20.74 1.29
N LEU A 480 28.94 21.44 0.65
CA LEU A 480 30.24 20.89 0.20
C LEU A 480 31.38 21.88 0.44
N PRO A 481 32.64 21.40 0.54
CA PRO A 481 33.81 22.26 0.74
C PRO A 481 33.98 23.37 -0.32
N CYS A 482 33.52 23.10 -1.55
CA CYS A 482 33.56 24.00 -2.69
C CYS A 482 32.52 25.14 -2.66
N PHE A 483 31.48 25.04 -1.83
CA PHE A 483 30.50 26.09 -1.64
C PHE A 483 30.90 27.02 -0.49
N LYS A 484 30.42 28.27 -0.55
CA LYS A 484 30.57 29.20 0.56
C LYS A 484 29.67 28.77 1.72
N PRO A 485 30.02 29.12 2.97
CA PRO A 485 29.11 28.93 4.10
C PRO A 485 27.79 29.66 3.88
N PHE A 486 26.67 28.97 4.12
CA PHE A 486 25.30 29.50 4.01
C PHE A 486 24.97 30.03 2.61
N GLU A 487 25.48 29.38 1.57
CA GLU A 487 25.19 29.73 0.18
C GLU A 487 23.69 29.49 -0.13
N PRO A 488 22.91 30.54 -0.44
CA PRO A 488 21.47 30.41 -0.63
C PRO A 488 21.08 29.88 -2.02
N SER A 489 22.05 29.69 -2.92
CA SER A 489 21.80 29.14 -4.26
C SER A 489 21.13 27.77 -4.19
N VAL A 490 20.12 27.55 -5.04
CA VAL A 490 19.43 26.26 -5.15
C VAL A 490 20.39 25.11 -5.48
N ARG A 491 21.47 25.39 -6.23
CA ARG A 491 22.51 24.41 -6.59
C ARG A 491 23.30 23.93 -5.38
N ALA A 492 23.61 24.84 -4.47
CA ALA A 492 24.34 24.49 -3.25
C ALA A 492 23.52 23.55 -2.37
N GLY A 493 22.19 23.68 -2.36
CA GLY A 493 21.29 22.77 -1.65
C GLY A 493 20.72 21.63 -2.51
N GLY A 494 21.43 21.20 -3.55
CA GLY A 494 21.13 19.96 -4.26
C GLY A 494 20.23 20.06 -5.50
N TYR A 495 19.94 21.26 -6.01
CA TYR A 495 19.24 21.40 -7.30
C TYR A 495 20.19 21.25 -8.48
N ILE A 496 20.02 20.18 -9.25
CA ILE A 496 20.87 19.86 -10.40
C ILE A 496 20.25 20.47 -11.67
N VAL A 497 20.91 21.50 -12.20
CA VAL A 497 20.50 22.20 -13.44
C VAL A 497 20.99 21.49 -14.70
N ASP A 498 22.07 20.71 -14.56
CA ASP A 498 22.63 19.91 -15.64
C ASP A 498 21.81 18.62 -15.86
N ARG A 499 22.08 17.93 -16.96
CA ARG A 499 21.30 16.78 -17.46
C ARG A 499 22.22 15.61 -17.82
N PHE A 500 21.68 14.39 -17.87
CA PHE A 500 22.51 13.23 -18.23
C PHE A 500 23.13 13.34 -19.63
N LEU A 501 22.43 13.93 -20.60
CA LEU A 501 22.91 14.04 -21.99
C LEU A 501 24.24 14.81 -22.12
N THR A 502 24.44 15.87 -21.34
CA THR A 502 25.63 16.72 -21.39
C THR A 502 26.62 16.46 -20.27
N GLY A 503 26.28 15.56 -19.34
CA GLY A 503 27.02 15.32 -18.11
C GLY A 503 26.67 16.31 -17.00
N VAL A 504 26.96 15.90 -15.77
CA VAL A 504 26.76 16.67 -14.53
C VAL A 504 28.09 17.14 -13.95
N ARG A 505 28.10 18.29 -13.27
CA ARG A 505 29.32 18.81 -12.63
C ARG A 505 29.72 17.99 -11.39
N PRO A 506 30.99 18.02 -10.96
CA PRO A 506 31.45 17.24 -9.80
C PRO A 506 30.66 17.49 -8.51
N GLN A 507 30.22 18.73 -8.25
CA GLN A 507 29.42 19.05 -7.06
C GLN A 507 28.05 18.37 -7.11
N GLU A 508 27.40 18.45 -8.26
CA GLU A 508 26.06 17.89 -8.51
C GLU A 508 26.09 16.37 -8.59
N TYR A 509 27.16 15.80 -9.17
CA TYR A 509 27.41 14.36 -9.19
C TYR A 509 27.43 13.78 -7.77
N PHE A 510 28.10 14.46 -6.83
CA PHE A 510 28.17 14.00 -5.45
C PHE A 510 26.79 14.00 -4.76
N PHE A 511 25.99 15.05 -4.96
CA PHE A 511 24.61 15.08 -4.44
C PHE A 511 23.72 14.02 -5.07
N HIS A 512 23.87 13.77 -6.38
CA HIS A 512 23.14 12.70 -7.05
C HIS A 512 23.53 11.32 -6.50
N ALA A 513 24.82 11.09 -6.22
CA ALA A 513 25.29 9.86 -5.61
C ALA A 513 24.76 9.66 -4.19
N MET A 514 24.60 10.73 -3.41
CA MET A 514 23.93 10.66 -2.09
C MET A 514 22.49 10.16 -2.21
N ALA A 515 21.71 10.75 -3.12
CA ALA A 515 20.32 10.35 -3.35
C ALA A 515 20.20 8.90 -3.87
N GLY A 516 21.10 8.48 -4.76
CA GLY A 516 21.16 7.09 -5.20
C GLY A 516 21.46 6.10 -4.06
N ARG A 517 22.35 6.47 -3.13
CA ARG A 517 22.75 5.62 -2.00
C ARG A 517 21.63 5.43 -0.97
N GLU A 518 20.83 6.46 -0.70
CA GLU A 518 19.67 6.36 0.19
C GLU A 518 18.70 5.27 -0.28
N GLY A 519 18.34 5.27 -1.57
CA GLY A 519 17.44 4.25 -2.11
C GLY A 519 17.99 2.83 -1.94
N LEU A 520 19.31 2.64 -2.05
CA LEU A 520 19.97 1.35 -1.84
C LEU A 520 19.91 0.91 -0.37
N ILE A 521 20.15 1.83 0.57
CA ILE A 521 20.09 1.56 2.01
C ILE A 521 18.65 1.17 2.41
N ASP A 522 17.66 1.91 1.92
CA ASP A 522 16.25 1.62 2.20
C ASP A 522 15.83 0.23 1.71
N THR A 523 16.32 -0.16 0.53
CA THR A 523 16.06 -1.49 -0.03
C THR A 523 16.72 -2.58 0.81
N ALA A 524 17.94 -2.35 1.31
CA ALA A 524 18.66 -3.32 2.13
C ALA A 524 18.05 -3.50 3.53
N VAL A 525 17.60 -2.43 4.18
CA VAL A 525 17.17 -2.46 5.58
C VAL A 525 15.68 -2.73 5.74
N LYS A 526 14.83 -2.17 4.87
CA LYS A 526 13.37 -2.15 5.11
C LYS A 526 12.60 -3.32 4.49
N THR A 527 13.20 -4.06 3.55
CA THR A 527 12.55 -5.17 2.84
C THR A 527 12.18 -6.33 3.76
N SER A 528 13.04 -6.65 4.73
CA SER A 528 12.82 -7.79 5.62
C SER A 528 11.66 -7.60 6.61
N ARG A 529 11.41 -6.36 7.06
CA ARG A 529 10.32 -5.99 7.98
C ARG A 529 8.93 -6.30 7.40
N SER A 530 8.77 -6.15 6.09
CA SER A 530 7.50 -6.45 5.41
C SER A 530 7.19 -7.95 5.37
N GLY A 531 8.20 -8.80 5.25
CA GLY A 531 8.01 -10.26 5.19
C GLY A 531 7.51 -10.84 6.52
N TYR A 532 8.02 -10.32 7.65
CA TYR A 532 7.54 -10.73 8.97
C TYR A 532 6.09 -10.31 9.21
N LEU A 533 5.72 -9.06 8.88
CA LEU A 533 4.34 -8.59 8.97
C LEU A 533 3.37 -9.48 8.18
N GLN A 534 3.75 -9.86 6.96
CA GLN A 534 2.96 -10.77 6.14
C GLN A 534 2.80 -12.16 6.78
N ARG A 535 3.88 -12.71 7.35
CA ARG A 535 3.84 -14.00 8.05
C ARG A 535 2.88 -13.95 9.23
N CYS A 536 2.91 -12.89 10.03
CA CYS A 536 1.99 -12.70 11.15
C CYS A 536 0.54 -12.72 10.66
N LEU A 537 0.19 -11.87 9.68
CA LEU A 537 -1.17 -11.83 9.11
C LEU A 537 -1.65 -13.18 8.60
N ILE A 538 -0.84 -13.86 7.76
CA ILE A 538 -1.22 -15.16 7.19
C ILE A 538 -1.41 -16.19 8.31
N LYS A 539 -0.54 -16.21 9.32
CA LYS A 539 -0.66 -17.17 10.42
C LYS A 539 -1.86 -16.91 11.31
N GLY A 540 -2.23 -15.66 11.52
CA GLY A 540 -3.46 -15.32 12.25
C GLY A 540 -4.72 -15.71 11.49
N MET A 541 -4.70 -15.62 10.15
CA MET A 541 -5.89 -15.75 9.31
C MET A 541 -5.93 -17.02 8.44
N GLU A 542 -5.01 -17.97 8.63
CA GLU A 542 -4.91 -19.17 7.77
C GLU A 542 -6.15 -20.05 7.83
N GLY A 543 -6.90 -20.03 8.94
CA GLY A 543 -8.14 -20.77 9.12
C GLY A 543 -9.37 -20.12 8.50
N LEU A 544 -9.31 -18.83 8.12
CA LEU A 544 -10.48 -18.10 7.63
C LEU A 544 -10.83 -18.50 6.20
N LYS A 545 -12.04 -19.02 6.04
CA LYS A 545 -12.61 -19.41 4.74
C LYS A 545 -14.07 -19.01 4.62
N VAL A 546 -14.55 -18.93 3.39
CA VAL A 546 -15.99 -18.78 3.10
C VAL A 546 -16.68 -20.14 3.28
N GLU A 547 -17.75 -20.18 4.04
CA GLU A 547 -18.60 -21.38 4.19
C GLU A 547 -19.73 -21.43 3.17
N TYR A 548 -20.39 -22.58 3.04
CA TYR A 548 -21.48 -22.79 2.08
C TYR A 548 -22.71 -21.89 2.30
N ASP A 549 -22.84 -21.29 3.48
CA ASP A 549 -23.87 -20.29 3.81
C ASP A 549 -23.46 -18.85 3.42
N SER A 550 -22.29 -18.68 2.78
CA SER A 550 -21.65 -17.39 2.42
C SER A 550 -21.04 -16.59 3.59
N SER A 551 -21.10 -17.11 4.81
CA SER A 551 -20.39 -16.51 5.96
C SER A 551 -18.89 -16.80 5.91
N VAL A 552 -18.08 -15.94 6.53
CA VAL A 552 -16.65 -16.17 6.72
C VAL A 552 -16.44 -16.68 8.13
N ARG A 553 -15.84 -17.86 8.25
CA ARG A 553 -15.61 -18.53 9.53
C ARG A 553 -14.15 -18.93 9.70
N ASP A 554 -13.71 -18.94 10.96
CA ASP A 554 -12.44 -19.53 11.36
C ASP A 554 -12.58 -21.06 11.48
N ALA A 555 -11.45 -21.77 11.61
CA ALA A 555 -11.38 -23.22 11.54
C ALA A 555 -12.17 -23.92 12.67
N ASP A 556 -12.31 -23.25 13.82
CA ASP A 556 -13.09 -23.69 14.98
C ASP A 556 -14.62 -23.50 14.80
N GLY A 557 -15.04 -22.84 13.71
CA GLY A 557 -16.44 -22.55 13.38
C GLY A 557 -16.93 -21.18 13.84
N SER A 558 -16.08 -20.38 14.49
CA SER A 558 -16.37 -19.01 14.90
C SER A 558 -16.65 -18.13 13.68
N VAL A 559 -17.74 -17.36 13.71
CA VAL A 559 -18.14 -16.48 12.60
C VAL A 559 -17.41 -15.14 12.74
N ILE A 560 -16.69 -14.74 11.69
CA ILE A 560 -15.99 -13.44 11.62
C ILE A 560 -16.79 -12.44 10.80
N GLN A 561 -17.32 -12.86 9.65
CA GLN A 561 -18.23 -12.04 8.83
C GLN A 561 -19.47 -12.85 8.46
N PHE A 562 -20.63 -12.19 8.45
CA PHE A 562 -21.87 -12.82 7.97
C PHE A 562 -21.91 -12.99 6.45
N LEU A 563 -21.21 -12.10 5.73
CA LEU A 563 -21.04 -12.15 4.30
C LEU A 563 -19.66 -11.57 3.96
N TYR A 564 -18.89 -12.26 3.11
CA TYR A 564 -17.55 -11.80 2.75
C TYR A 564 -17.59 -10.37 2.18
N GLY A 565 -16.85 -9.46 2.82
CA GLY A 565 -16.74 -8.08 2.33
C GLY A 565 -18.06 -7.31 2.27
N GLU A 566 -19.05 -7.69 3.09
CA GLU A 566 -20.40 -7.09 3.19
C GLU A 566 -21.30 -7.24 1.95
N ASP A 567 -20.75 -7.63 0.79
CA ASP A 567 -21.50 -7.80 -0.46
C ASP A 567 -21.39 -9.21 -1.10
N GLY A 568 -20.48 -10.04 -0.58
CA GLY A 568 -20.25 -11.42 -1.01
C GLY A 568 -19.49 -11.55 -2.32
N LEU A 569 -18.95 -10.47 -2.88
CA LEU A 569 -18.32 -10.50 -4.20
C LEU A 569 -16.84 -10.89 -4.12
N ASP A 570 -16.39 -11.68 -5.09
CA ASP A 570 -14.96 -11.89 -5.33
C ASP A 570 -14.33 -10.62 -5.92
N VAL A 571 -13.25 -10.14 -5.29
CA VAL A 571 -12.50 -8.95 -5.70
C VAL A 571 -12.11 -9.03 -7.18
N ALA A 572 -11.69 -10.20 -7.67
CA ALA A 572 -11.29 -10.39 -9.06
C ALA A 572 -12.48 -10.26 -10.03
N LYS A 573 -13.70 -10.62 -9.63
CA LYS A 573 -14.89 -10.64 -10.49
C LYS A 573 -15.78 -9.39 -10.35
N SER A 574 -15.44 -8.47 -9.44
CA SER A 574 -16.29 -7.31 -9.08
C SER A 574 -16.17 -6.10 -10.03
N LYS A 575 -14.99 -5.88 -10.63
CA LYS A 575 -14.65 -4.59 -11.26
C LYS A 575 -15.48 -4.23 -12.50
N TYR A 576 -15.84 -5.21 -13.34
CA TYR A 576 -16.66 -5.02 -14.53
C TYR A 576 -18.17 -5.11 -14.27
N LEU A 577 -18.57 -5.36 -13.01
CA LEU A 577 -19.98 -5.48 -12.65
C LEU A 577 -20.69 -4.12 -12.70
N SER A 578 -19.96 -3.04 -12.37
CA SER A 578 -20.45 -1.67 -12.40
C SER A 578 -20.34 -0.98 -13.77
N ASP A 579 -19.70 -1.60 -14.77
CA ASP A 579 -19.66 -1.08 -16.14
C ASP A 579 -20.92 -1.51 -16.92
N PHE A 580 -22.03 -0.81 -16.63
CA PHE A 580 -23.33 -1.09 -17.22
C PHE A 580 -23.38 -0.84 -18.73
N LYS A 581 -22.59 0.11 -19.23
CA LYS A 581 -22.50 0.41 -20.66
C LYS A 581 -21.88 -0.77 -21.41
N PHE A 582 -20.72 -1.24 -20.93
CA PHE A 582 -20.05 -2.39 -21.52
C PHE A 582 -20.94 -3.65 -21.47
N ALA A 583 -21.64 -3.87 -20.36
CA ALA A 583 -22.58 -4.97 -20.20
C ALA A 583 -23.75 -4.89 -21.21
N ALA A 584 -24.31 -3.70 -21.42
CA ALA A 584 -25.41 -3.49 -22.34
C ALA A 584 -24.99 -3.66 -23.81
N GLU A 585 -23.80 -3.20 -24.18
CA GLU A 585 -23.27 -3.29 -25.55
C GLU A 585 -22.90 -4.74 -25.96
N ASN A 586 -22.49 -5.59 -25.00
CA ASN A 586 -22.02 -6.96 -25.24
C ASN A 586 -22.99 -8.05 -24.72
N LEU A 587 -24.24 -7.68 -24.49
CA LEU A 587 -25.25 -8.53 -23.85
C LEU A 587 -25.37 -9.95 -24.44
N PRO A 588 -25.43 -10.15 -25.77
CA PRO A 588 -25.61 -11.49 -26.35
C PRO A 588 -24.42 -12.41 -26.06
N SER A 589 -23.20 -11.89 -26.19
CA SER A 589 -21.96 -12.63 -25.91
C SER A 589 -21.82 -12.96 -24.43
N LEU A 590 -22.16 -12.01 -23.55
CA LEU A 590 -22.18 -12.24 -22.10
C LEU A 590 -23.19 -13.33 -21.73
N LEU A 591 -24.39 -13.32 -22.33
CA LEU A 591 -25.39 -14.36 -22.11
C LEU A 591 -24.91 -15.74 -22.60
N GLY A 592 -24.22 -15.79 -23.75
CA GLY A 592 -23.55 -17.00 -24.23
C GLY A 592 -22.53 -17.54 -23.23
N GLY A 593 -21.69 -16.68 -22.66
CA GLY A 593 -20.68 -17.03 -21.67
C GLY A 593 -21.20 -17.43 -20.29
N LEU A 594 -22.46 -17.09 -19.97
CA LEU A 594 -23.11 -17.55 -18.74
C LEU A 594 -23.61 -19.00 -18.82
N GLY A 595 -23.83 -19.55 -20.02
CA GLY A 595 -24.16 -20.97 -20.21
C GLY A 595 -25.54 -21.40 -19.67
N VAL A 596 -26.43 -20.46 -19.37
CA VAL A 596 -27.67 -20.69 -18.58
C VAL A 596 -28.83 -21.35 -19.35
N ARG A 597 -28.55 -22.11 -20.42
CA ARG A 597 -29.61 -22.76 -21.20
C ARG A 597 -30.23 -23.92 -20.41
N GLY A 598 -31.29 -23.65 -19.64
CA GLY A 598 -32.12 -24.63 -18.93
C GLY A 598 -32.16 -24.49 -17.41
N ASP A 599 -31.13 -23.91 -16.78
CA ASP A 599 -31.06 -23.73 -15.32
C ASP A 599 -31.48 -22.33 -14.84
N PHE A 600 -31.78 -21.43 -15.79
CA PHE A 600 -32.14 -20.02 -15.53
C PHE A 600 -33.33 -19.91 -14.56
N ASP A 601 -34.36 -20.74 -14.77
CA ASP A 601 -35.58 -20.74 -13.97
C ASP A 601 -35.37 -21.30 -12.55
N LYS A 602 -34.28 -22.02 -12.29
CA LYS A 602 -33.97 -22.58 -10.97
C LYS A 602 -33.31 -21.57 -10.02
N VAL A 603 -32.63 -20.58 -10.59
CA VAL A 603 -31.76 -19.65 -9.84
C VAL A 603 -32.39 -18.27 -9.67
N ILE A 604 -33.22 -17.85 -10.62
CA ILE A 604 -33.90 -16.55 -10.55
C ILE A 604 -34.97 -16.55 -9.48
N SER A 605 -34.88 -15.57 -8.59
CA SER A 605 -35.85 -15.35 -7.53
C SER A 605 -36.59 -14.03 -7.74
N HIS A 606 -37.87 -14.16 -8.11
CA HIS A 606 -38.77 -13.02 -8.15
C HIS A 606 -39.00 -12.42 -6.75
N GLU A 607 -38.99 -13.24 -5.71
CA GLU A 607 -39.17 -12.80 -4.32
C GLU A 607 -38.03 -11.88 -3.87
N ALA A 608 -36.78 -12.29 -4.09
CA ALA A 608 -35.60 -11.48 -3.75
C ALA A 608 -35.60 -10.15 -4.51
N SER A 609 -35.93 -10.20 -5.80
CA SER A 609 -36.02 -9.01 -6.67
C SER A 609 -37.11 -8.02 -6.23
N GLU A 610 -38.26 -8.52 -5.77
CA GLU A 610 -39.35 -7.68 -5.26
C GLU A 610 -39.03 -7.09 -3.88
N TYR A 611 -38.43 -7.88 -2.98
CA TYR A 611 -37.98 -7.39 -1.69
C TYR A 611 -36.94 -6.26 -1.85
N MET A 612 -35.97 -6.44 -2.75
CA MET A 612 -34.96 -5.42 -3.05
C MET A 612 -35.58 -4.08 -3.49
N LYS A 613 -36.60 -4.13 -4.36
CA LYS A 613 -37.36 -2.94 -4.77
C LYS A 613 -38.10 -2.29 -3.59
N GLN A 614 -38.59 -3.08 -2.65
CA GLN A 614 -39.30 -2.57 -1.47
C GLN A 614 -38.34 -1.90 -0.49
N ALA A 615 -37.21 -2.53 -0.19
CA ALA A 615 -36.16 -2.01 0.68
C ALA A 615 -35.62 -0.66 0.15
N GLU A 616 -35.22 -0.60 -1.12
CA GLU A 616 -34.74 0.64 -1.75
C GLU A 616 -35.82 1.76 -1.75
N LYS A 617 -37.10 1.38 -1.95
CA LYS A 617 -38.22 2.34 -1.90
C LYS A 617 -38.49 2.84 -0.49
N ALA A 618 -38.29 2.02 0.53
CA ALA A 618 -38.40 2.42 1.93
C ALA A 618 -37.30 3.45 2.26
N TYR A 619 -36.04 3.12 1.98
CA TYR A 619 -34.90 4.00 2.17
C TYR A 619 -35.08 5.36 1.47
N ARG A 620 -35.46 5.38 0.19
CA ARG A 620 -35.64 6.64 -0.55
C ARG A 620 -36.76 7.53 0.01
N LYS A 621 -37.76 6.94 0.69
CA LYS A 621 -38.87 7.69 1.29
C LYS A 621 -38.53 8.25 2.67
N SER A 622 -37.84 7.47 3.49
CA SER A 622 -37.49 7.85 4.86
C SER A 622 -36.18 8.64 4.95
N GLY A 623 -35.23 8.37 4.05
CA GLY A 623 -33.83 8.78 4.20
C GLY A 623 -33.09 8.03 5.31
N ASP A 624 -33.75 7.06 5.95
CA ASP A 624 -33.25 6.31 7.10
C ASP A 624 -32.67 4.96 6.67
N LEU A 625 -31.40 4.72 7.00
CA LEU A 625 -30.68 3.47 6.73
C LEU A 625 -31.30 2.26 7.44
N GLY A 626 -32.00 2.47 8.56
CA GLY A 626 -32.65 1.40 9.33
C GLY A 626 -34.09 1.07 8.88
N ALA A 627 -34.57 1.64 7.78
CA ALA A 627 -35.97 1.50 7.37
C ALA A 627 -36.35 0.08 6.90
N SER A 628 -35.38 -0.72 6.44
CA SER A 628 -35.55 -2.11 6.02
C SER A 628 -34.19 -2.80 6.03
N ASP A 629 -34.15 -4.08 6.39
CA ASP A 629 -32.92 -4.87 6.24
C ASP A 629 -32.57 -5.04 4.75
N PRO A 630 -31.27 -5.08 4.39
CA PRO A 630 -30.83 -5.33 3.03
C PRO A 630 -31.28 -6.70 2.52
N ALA A 631 -31.54 -6.81 1.20
CA ALA A 631 -31.94 -8.09 0.58
C ALA A 631 -30.92 -9.21 0.82
N LEU A 632 -29.62 -8.86 0.86
CA LEU A 632 -28.51 -9.79 1.10
C LEU A 632 -28.58 -10.47 2.48
N ALA A 633 -29.21 -9.84 3.48
CA ALA A 633 -29.34 -10.43 4.82
C ALA A 633 -30.39 -11.56 4.86
N LEU A 634 -31.45 -11.46 4.05
CA LEU A 634 -32.54 -12.44 4.01
C LEU A 634 -32.35 -13.49 2.90
N TYR A 635 -31.81 -13.07 1.77
CA TYR A 635 -31.64 -13.90 0.57
C TYR A 635 -30.17 -13.98 0.22
N SER A 636 -29.56 -15.15 0.49
CA SER A 636 -28.15 -15.38 0.17
C SER A 636 -27.88 -15.17 -1.33
N PRO A 637 -26.87 -14.36 -1.70
CA PRO A 637 -26.56 -14.04 -3.09
C PRO A 637 -26.02 -15.24 -3.87
N SER A 638 -25.54 -16.29 -3.19
CA SER A 638 -25.08 -17.54 -3.82
C SER A 638 -26.22 -18.38 -4.42
N ARG A 639 -27.45 -18.20 -3.95
CA ARG A 639 -28.62 -19.00 -4.36
C ARG A 639 -29.69 -18.20 -5.10
N TYR A 640 -29.98 -16.98 -4.64
CA TYR A 640 -31.14 -16.22 -5.13
C TYR A 640 -30.68 -15.08 -6.05
N ALA A 641 -30.71 -15.31 -7.37
CA ALA A 641 -30.47 -14.23 -8.33
C ALA A 641 -31.57 -13.16 -8.20
N GLY A 642 -31.15 -11.91 -8.03
CA GLY A 642 -32.01 -10.77 -7.68
C GLY A 642 -31.71 -10.19 -6.29
N SER A 643 -30.96 -10.92 -5.46
CA SER A 643 -30.35 -10.39 -4.23
C SER A 643 -28.97 -9.81 -4.57
N MET A 644 -28.83 -8.48 -4.49
CA MET A 644 -27.58 -7.78 -4.77
C MET A 644 -27.37 -6.62 -3.79
N SER A 645 -26.16 -6.07 -3.74
CA SER A 645 -25.87 -4.91 -2.90
C SER A 645 -26.67 -3.68 -3.33
N GLU A 646 -27.09 -2.88 -2.34
CA GLU A 646 -27.90 -1.68 -2.56
C GLU A 646 -27.18 -0.64 -3.41
N SER A 647 -25.85 -0.56 -3.28
CA SER A 647 -25.00 0.32 -4.08
C SER A 647 -25.03 -0.04 -5.57
N VAL A 648 -24.87 -1.32 -5.92
CA VAL A 648 -24.91 -1.80 -7.31
C VAL A 648 -26.32 -1.66 -7.87
N TYR A 649 -27.35 -1.99 -7.09
CA TYR A 649 -28.74 -1.86 -7.51
C TYR A 649 -29.13 -0.41 -7.81
N ALA A 650 -28.80 0.52 -6.91
CA ALA A 650 -29.08 1.94 -7.09
C ALA A 650 -28.36 2.50 -8.33
N ALA A 651 -27.09 2.12 -8.53
CA ALA A 651 -26.32 2.54 -9.69
C ALA A 651 -26.87 1.97 -11.01
N ALA A 652 -27.24 0.69 -11.03
CA ALA A 652 -27.84 0.04 -12.19
C ALA A 652 -29.19 0.67 -12.54
N ARG A 653 -30.03 0.93 -11.53
CA ARG A 653 -31.31 1.60 -11.72
C ARG A 653 -31.14 2.99 -12.32
N LYS A 654 -30.23 3.79 -11.76
CA LYS A 654 -29.91 5.13 -12.27
C LYS A 654 -29.50 5.07 -13.75
N TYR A 655 -28.62 4.14 -14.11
CA TYR A 655 -28.21 3.92 -15.51
C TYR A 655 -29.39 3.57 -16.42
N VAL A 656 -30.26 2.64 -16.00
CA VAL A 656 -31.42 2.19 -16.78
C VAL A 656 -32.46 3.30 -16.96
N ASP A 657 -32.66 4.16 -15.95
CA ASP A 657 -33.65 5.23 -15.97
C ASP A 657 -33.16 6.47 -16.77
N GLU A 658 -31.89 6.86 -16.60
CA GLU A 658 -31.24 7.94 -17.37
C GLU A 658 -31.00 7.52 -18.83
N ASN A 659 -30.54 6.28 -19.04
CA ASN A 659 -30.15 5.68 -20.34
C ASN A 659 -29.30 6.63 -21.20
N PRO A 660 -28.12 7.07 -20.70
CA PRO A 660 -27.32 8.10 -21.36
C PRO A 660 -26.84 7.68 -22.75
N ASP A 661 -26.49 6.40 -22.93
CA ASP A 661 -25.97 5.86 -24.19
C ASP A 661 -27.06 5.44 -25.20
N LYS A 662 -28.34 5.50 -24.82
CA LYS A 662 -29.50 5.06 -25.64
C LYS A 662 -29.43 3.60 -26.11
N VAL A 663 -28.69 2.76 -25.39
CA VAL A 663 -28.49 1.32 -25.71
C VAL A 663 -29.72 0.50 -25.32
N ILE A 664 -30.43 0.87 -24.24
CA ILE A 664 -31.61 0.14 -23.77
C ILE A 664 -32.87 0.62 -24.50
N ARG A 665 -33.68 -0.33 -25.01
CA ARG A 665 -34.93 -0.03 -25.72
C ARG A 665 -35.92 0.72 -24.81
N ASN A 666 -36.36 1.89 -25.26
CA ASN A 666 -37.39 2.68 -24.59
C ASN A 666 -38.45 3.17 -25.58
N LYS A 667 -39.59 2.46 -25.59
CA LYS A 667 -40.73 2.77 -26.46
C LYS A 667 -41.28 4.19 -26.25
N LYS A 668 -41.20 4.77 -25.04
CA LYS A 668 -41.73 6.11 -24.73
C LYS A 668 -40.84 7.23 -25.28
N LYS A 669 -39.54 7.00 -25.42
CA LYS A 669 -38.56 7.97 -25.94
C LYS A 669 -38.19 7.74 -27.42
N GLY A 670 -38.85 6.80 -28.11
CA GLY A 670 -38.54 6.45 -29.51
C GLY A 670 -37.17 5.80 -29.72
N ILE A 671 -36.61 5.16 -28.67
CA ILE A 671 -35.30 4.51 -28.72
C ILE A 671 -35.51 3.01 -28.97
N GLU A 672 -35.07 2.50 -30.12
CA GLU A 672 -35.19 1.08 -30.49
C GLU A 672 -34.28 0.15 -29.66
N GLY A 673 -33.22 0.71 -29.06
CA GLY A 673 -32.20 -0.01 -28.31
C GLY A 673 -31.16 -0.66 -29.23
N ALA A 674 -29.89 -0.66 -28.83
CA ALA A 674 -28.86 -1.37 -29.59
C ALA A 674 -29.11 -2.88 -29.46
N ARG A 675 -29.09 -3.61 -30.58
CA ARG A 675 -29.18 -5.09 -30.63
C ARG A 675 -30.40 -5.69 -29.88
N GLY A 676 -31.50 -4.95 -29.74
CA GLY A 676 -32.74 -5.45 -29.14
C GLY A 676 -32.73 -5.58 -27.61
N VAL A 677 -31.77 -4.97 -26.91
CA VAL A 677 -31.65 -5.00 -25.44
C VAL A 677 -32.88 -4.37 -24.78
N THR A 678 -33.56 -5.12 -23.91
CA THR A 678 -34.73 -4.65 -23.15
C THR A 678 -34.35 -4.44 -21.67
N LYS A 679 -35.10 -3.58 -20.96
CA LYS A 679 -34.93 -3.38 -19.52
C LYS A 679 -35.02 -4.69 -18.73
N THR A 680 -35.94 -5.59 -19.12
CA THR A 680 -36.12 -6.89 -18.48
C THR A 680 -34.89 -7.79 -18.67
N ASN A 681 -34.41 -7.93 -19.92
CA ASN A 681 -33.28 -8.80 -20.21
C ASN A 681 -31.98 -8.25 -19.59
N PHE A 682 -31.81 -6.93 -19.59
CA PHE A 682 -30.65 -6.30 -18.97
C PHE A 682 -30.60 -6.54 -17.46
N ASN A 683 -31.71 -6.34 -16.75
CA ASN A 683 -31.78 -6.58 -15.31
C ASN A 683 -31.56 -8.06 -14.97
N ALA A 684 -32.19 -8.99 -15.69
CA ALA A 684 -32.00 -10.42 -15.44
C ALA A 684 -30.54 -10.87 -15.61
N ILE A 685 -29.82 -10.30 -16.59
CA ILE A 685 -28.40 -10.60 -16.81
C ILE A 685 -27.54 -9.95 -15.73
N LEU A 686 -27.87 -8.75 -15.27
CA LEU A 686 -27.19 -8.13 -14.15
C LEU A 686 -27.30 -8.99 -12.89
N ASP A 687 -28.51 -9.48 -12.58
CA ASP A 687 -28.77 -10.36 -11.44
C ASP A 687 -27.93 -11.64 -11.50
N LEU A 688 -27.84 -12.25 -12.69
CA LEU A 688 -27.02 -13.44 -12.92
C LEU A 688 -25.51 -13.17 -12.89
N ARG A 689 -25.07 -12.02 -13.43
CA ARG A 689 -23.66 -11.62 -13.36
C ARG A 689 -23.25 -11.38 -11.92
N TYR A 690 -24.10 -10.74 -11.11
CA TYR A 690 -23.86 -10.58 -9.69
C TYR A 690 -23.67 -11.95 -9.03
N LEU A 691 -24.59 -12.89 -9.24
CA LEU A 691 -24.51 -14.25 -8.68
C LEU A 691 -23.23 -14.99 -9.09
N LYS A 692 -22.79 -14.89 -10.36
CA LYS A 692 -21.55 -15.52 -10.85
C LYS A 692 -20.27 -14.85 -10.31
N SER A 693 -20.38 -13.58 -9.89
CA SER A 693 -19.29 -12.82 -9.27
C SER A 693 -19.19 -13.01 -7.75
N VAL A 694 -20.13 -13.74 -7.13
CA VAL A 694 -20.05 -14.11 -5.71
C VAL A 694 -18.83 -15.00 -5.45
N VAL A 695 -18.19 -14.81 -4.30
CA VAL A 695 -17.06 -15.62 -3.85
C VAL A 695 -17.48 -17.09 -3.67
N GLU A 696 -16.60 -18.02 -4.06
CA GLU A 696 -16.88 -19.45 -3.99
C GLU A 696 -16.71 -19.98 -2.56
N ALA A 697 -17.58 -20.91 -2.15
CA ALA A 697 -17.47 -21.56 -0.85
C ALA A 697 -16.17 -22.39 -0.79
N GLY A 698 -15.47 -22.30 0.34
CA GLY A 698 -14.16 -22.89 0.55
C GLY A 698 -12.98 -21.96 0.22
N GLU A 699 -13.21 -20.78 -0.37
CA GLU A 699 -12.13 -19.83 -0.70
C GLU A 699 -11.39 -19.37 0.56
N ALA A 700 -10.05 -19.38 0.48
CA ALA A 700 -9.15 -19.05 1.58
C ALA A 700 -8.98 -17.53 1.78
N VAL A 701 -10.08 -16.82 2.02
CA VAL A 701 -10.12 -15.34 2.05
C VAL A 701 -9.17 -14.72 3.07
N GLY A 702 -8.87 -15.41 4.17
CA GLY A 702 -7.89 -14.92 5.15
C GLY A 702 -6.46 -14.88 4.61
N VAL A 703 -6.03 -15.96 3.93
CA VAL A 703 -4.70 -16.00 3.30
C VAL A 703 -4.61 -14.97 2.18
N VAL A 704 -5.68 -14.80 1.39
CA VAL A 704 -5.73 -13.82 0.30
C VAL A 704 -5.65 -12.39 0.84
N ALA A 705 -6.36 -12.06 1.92
CA ALA A 705 -6.29 -10.74 2.56
C ALA A 705 -4.89 -10.46 3.13
N GLY A 706 -4.28 -11.43 3.83
CA GLY A 706 -2.91 -11.31 4.35
C GLY A 706 -1.87 -11.09 3.25
N GLN A 707 -2.00 -11.78 2.11
CA GLN A 707 -1.15 -11.55 0.93
C GLN A 707 -1.41 -10.18 0.29
N SER A 708 -2.67 -9.76 0.22
CA SER A 708 -3.09 -8.49 -0.40
C SER A 708 -2.63 -7.25 0.37
N VAL A 709 -2.27 -7.41 1.65
CA VAL A 709 -1.64 -6.36 2.48
C VAL A 709 -0.12 -6.53 2.52
N GLY A 710 0.38 -7.77 2.63
CA GLY A 710 1.81 -8.06 2.73
C GLY A 710 2.61 -7.78 1.46
N GLU A 711 2.12 -8.20 0.28
CA GLU A 711 2.81 -8.01 -0.99
C GLU A 711 2.96 -6.51 -1.34
N PRO A 712 1.92 -5.66 -1.27
CA PRO A 712 2.10 -4.24 -1.56
C PRO A 712 2.95 -3.51 -0.51
N SER A 713 3.01 -4.01 0.72
CA SER A 713 3.91 -3.47 1.75
C SER A 713 5.39 -3.60 1.34
N THR A 714 5.77 -4.68 0.64
CA THR A 714 7.13 -4.80 0.06
C THR A 714 7.35 -3.79 -1.08
N GLN A 715 6.32 -3.47 -1.85
CA GLN A 715 6.41 -2.45 -2.89
C GLN A 715 6.57 -1.05 -2.32
N MET A 716 6.00 -0.76 -1.15
CA MET A 716 6.15 0.54 -0.48
C MET A 716 7.62 0.84 -0.15
N THR A 717 8.39 -0.17 0.24
CA THR A 717 9.83 -0.03 0.50
C THR A 717 10.67 0.01 -0.77
N LEU A 718 10.32 -0.78 -1.77
CA LEU A 718 11.03 -0.78 -3.06
C LEU A 718 10.79 0.52 -3.86
N ASN A 719 9.57 1.09 -3.80
CA ASN A 719 9.23 2.31 -4.52
C ASN A 719 9.99 3.55 -4.01
N THR A 720 10.56 3.51 -2.80
CA THR A 720 11.46 4.56 -2.33
C THR A 720 12.67 4.71 -3.26
N PHE A 721 13.19 3.62 -3.84
CA PHE A 721 14.31 3.68 -4.78
C PHE A 721 13.95 4.41 -6.08
N HIS A 722 12.76 4.16 -6.63
CA HIS A 722 12.30 4.80 -7.87
C HIS A 722 11.84 6.25 -7.68
N LEU A 723 11.46 6.62 -6.45
CA LEU A 723 11.02 7.96 -6.07
C LEU A 723 12.10 8.77 -5.33
N ALA A 724 13.27 8.18 -5.09
CA ALA A 724 14.43 8.86 -4.48
C ALA A 724 14.78 10.11 -5.30
N GLY A 725 14.81 11.27 -4.63
CA GLY A 725 14.99 12.57 -5.29
C GLY A 725 13.72 13.25 -5.80
N HIS A 726 12.50 12.77 -5.49
CA HIS A 726 11.26 13.47 -5.83
C HIS A 726 10.53 13.96 -4.58
N SER A 727 10.48 15.28 -4.38
CA SER A 727 9.95 15.93 -3.16
C SER A 727 8.46 15.70 -2.85
N ALA A 728 7.69 15.14 -3.77
CA ALA A 728 6.22 15.21 -3.71
C ALA A 728 5.58 14.21 -2.74
N LYS A 729 6.29 13.16 -2.28
CA LYS A 729 5.71 12.11 -1.43
C LYS A 729 6.73 11.60 -0.41
N ASN A 730 6.53 11.87 0.88
CA ASN A 730 7.34 11.27 1.95
C ASN A 730 6.94 9.80 2.10
N VAL A 731 7.74 8.90 1.52
CA VAL A 731 7.50 7.45 1.42
C VAL A 731 7.81 6.71 2.75
N THR A 732 8.37 7.38 3.76
CA THR A 732 8.96 6.71 4.92
C THR A 732 8.01 6.36 6.06
N LEU A 733 6.78 6.87 6.08
CA LEU A 733 5.84 6.72 7.21
C LEU A 733 4.95 5.45 7.14
N GLY A 734 4.86 4.79 5.98
CA GLY A 734 3.83 3.78 5.74
C GLY A 734 3.96 2.47 6.54
N ILE A 735 5.10 1.78 6.46
CA ILE A 735 5.29 0.48 7.15
C ILE A 735 5.31 0.62 8.69
N PRO A 736 6.02 1.60 9.30
CA PRO A 736 5.97 1.80 10.74
C PRO A 736 4.53 1.98 11.24
N ARG A 737 3.73 2.78 10.52
CA ARG A 737 2.31 2.96 10.84
C ARG A 737 1.50 1.67 10.70
N LEU A 738 1.76 0.89 9.65
CA LEU A 738 1.11 -0.41 9.45
C LEU A 738 1.41 -1.38 10.61
N ARG A 739 2.65 -1.39 11.14
CA ARG A 739 3.02 -2.20 12.31
C ARG A 739 2.28 -1.75 13.57
N GLU A 740 2.19 -0.43 13.82
CA GLU A 740 1.45 0.12 14.97
C GLU A 740 -0.01 -0.34 14.99
N ILE A 741 -0.65 -0.34 13.82
CA ILE A 741 -2.05 -0.75 13.68
C ILE A 741 -2.16 -2.27 13.82
N VAL A 742 -1.52 -3.02 12.92
CA VAL A 742 -1.79 -4.44 12.72
C VAL A 742 -1.05 -5.34 13.71
N MET A 743 0.23 -5.07 13.95
CA MET A 743 1.10 -6.00 14.68
C MET A 743 1.14 -5.75 16.18
N THR A 744 1.14 -4.49 16.61
CA THR A 744 1.27 -4.16 18.04
C THR A 744 -0.05 -3.73 18.68
N ALA A 745 -1.04 -3.32 17.88
CA ALA A 745 -2.29 -2.72 18.35
C ALA A 745 -2.00 -1.64 19.41
N ALA A 746 -1.14 -0.68 19.02
CA ALA A 746 -0.52 0.25 19.96
C ALA A 746 -1.57 1.12 20.68
N LYS A 747 -1.51 1.14 22.02
CA LYS A 747 -2.27 2.10 22.85
C LYS A 747 -1.74 3.52 22.69
N ASN A 748 -0.41 3.67 22.70
CA ASN A 748 0.30 4.93 22.57
C ASN A 748 1.03 4.95 21.24
N ILE A 749 0.44 5.61 20.24
CA ILE A 749 1.02 5.76 18.89
C ILE A 749 2.07 6.88 18.88
N ALA A 750 3.03 6.82 17.94
CA ALA A 750 4.12 7.79 17.90
C ALA A 750 3.65 9.22 17.55
N THR A 751 2.70 9.33 16.61
CA THR A 751 2.16 10.62 16.14
C THR A 751 0.63 10.66 16.26
N PRO A 752 0.09 10.84 17.47
CA PRO A 752 -1.36 10.94 17.68
C PRO A 752 -1.89 12.25 17.10
N THR A 753 -2.99 12.17 16.36
CA THR A 753 -3.65 13.33 15.74
C THR A 753 -5.16 13.21 15.81
N MET A 754 -5.83 14.33 16.04
CA MET A 754 -7.30 14.45 16.04
C MET A 754 -7.76 15.47 15.01
N THR A 755 -8.83 15.14 14.28
CA THR A 755 -9.52 16.05 13.35
C THR A 755 -10.77 16.59 14.02
N LEU A 756 -10.83 17.92 14.17
CA LEU A 756 -11.92 18.63 14.81
C LEU A 756 -12.69 19.41 13.75
N ARG A 757 -13.93 19.00 13.46
CA ARG A 757 -14.82 19.75 12.58
C ARG A 757 -15.60 20.77 13.40
N LEU A 758 -15.47 22.04 13.03
CA LEU A 758 -16.14 23.13 13.72
C LEU A 758 -17.56 23.35 13.17
N ILE A 759 -18.39 24.11 13.89
CA ILE A 759 -19.76 24.44 13.47
C ILE A 759 -19.70 25.37 12.25
N GLU A 760 -20.66 25.20 11.33
CA GLU A 760 -20.70 25.91 10.03
C GLU A 760 -20.82 27.45 10.17
N GLU A 761 -21.36 27.94 11.29
CA GLU A 761 -21.56 29.38 11.55
C GLU A 761 -20.27 30.12 11.96
N MET A 762 -19.18 29.39 12.24
CA MET A 762 -17.97 29.97 12.79
C MET A 762 -17.00 30.48 11.71
N SER A 763 -16.44 31.66 11.94
CA SER A 763 -15.46 32.26 11.03
C SER A 763 -14.08 31.60 11.13
N THR A 764 -13.26 31.74 10.08
CA THR A 764 -11.88 31.22 10.08
C THR A 764 -10.98 31.86 11.12
N ASP A 765 -11.27 33.10 11.53
CA ASP A 765 -10.49 33.81 12.55
C ASP A 765 -10.88 33.36 13.97
N GLU A 766 -12.16 33.09 14.22
CA GLU A 766 -12.61 32.44 15.46
C GLU A 766 -12.05 31.02 15.57
N ALA A 767 -11.98 30.27 14.46
CA ALA A 767 -11.37 28.95 14.42
C ALA A 767 -9.88 28.98 14.80
N LYS A 768 -9.12 29.95 14.29
CA LYS A 768 -7.71 30.16 14.68
C LYS A 768 -7.58 30.54 16.15
N LYS A 769 -8.48 31.39 16.67
CA LYS A 769 -8.49 31.77 18.09
C LYS A 769 -8.77 30.55 18.98
N PHE A 770 -9.72 29.70 18.59
CA PHE A 770 -10.00 28.45 19.29
C PHE A 770 -8.82 27.49 19.25
N ALA A 771 -8.18 27.31 18.09
CA ALA A 771 -6.98 26.49 17.93
C ALA A 771 -5.84 26.93 18.87
N LYS A 772 -5.64 28.24 19.01
CA LYS A 772 -4.68 28.82 19.97
C LYS A 772 -5.04 28.50 21.43
N GLY A 773 -6.32 28.59 21.78
CA GLY A 773 -6.80 28.34 23.15
C GLY A 773 -6.68 26.88 23.62
N ILE A 774 -6.77 25.91 22.71
CA ILE A 774 -6.59 24.48 23.04
C ILE A 774 -5.13 24.00 22.94
N SER A 775 -4.26 24.81 22.34
CA SER A 775 -2.84 24.48 22.19
C SER A 775 -2.12 24.62 23.52
N LYS A 776 -1.14 23.73 23.78
CA LYS A 776 -0.32 23.80 24.99
C LYS A 776 0.57 25.04 24.91
N LEU A 777 0.53 25.85 25.96
CA LEU A 777 1.38 27.02 26.11
C LEU A 777 2.14 26.95 27.44
N ALA A 778 3.46 26.83 27.37
CA ALA A 778 4.31 26.96 28.54
C ALA A 778 4.62 28.45 28.84
N LEU A 779 4.83 28.77 30.11
CA LEU A 779 5.27 30.11 30.52
C LEU A 779 6.60 30.50 29.86
N SER A 780 7.45 29.52 29.52
CA SER A 780 8.69 29.74 28.78
C SER A 780 8.50 30.33 27.38
N GLU A 781 7.35 30.14 26.74
CA GLU A 781 7.10 30.62 25.37
C GLU A 781 6.81 32.13 25.32
N ILE A 782 6.33 32.71 26.43
CA ILE A 782 6.07 34.15 26.54
C ILE A 782 7.18 34.93 27.25
N LEU A 783 8.23 34.23 27.71
CA LEU A 783 9.38 34.81 28.41
C LEU A 783 10.44 35.24 27.40
N ASP A 784 10.79 36.52 27.41
CA ASP A 784 11.91 37.06 26.64
C ASP A 784 13.23 36.84 27.38
N LYS A 785 13.27 37.19 28.68
CA LYS A 785 14.50 37.13 29.47
C LYS A 785 14.26 36.79 30.94
N VAL A 786 15.14 35.96 31.49
CA VAL A 786 15.20 35.67 32.93
C VAL A 786 16.53 36.18 33.51
N THR A 787 16.45 37.04 34.51
CA THR A 787 17.62 37.57 35.22
C THR A 787 17.59 37.09 36.68
N VAL A 788 18.64 36.38 37.11
CA VAL A 788 18.80 35.95 38.50
C VAL A 788 19.99 36.66 39.13
N THR A 789 19.73 37.49 40.14
CA THR A 789 20.76 38.18 40.93
C THR A 789 20.89 37.54 42.31
N GLU A 790 22.01 36.86 42.54
CA GLU A 790 22.39 36.27 43.83
C GLU A 790 23.13 37.32 44.68
N THR A 791 22.67 37.57 45.90
CA THR A 791 23.34 38.45 46.86
C THR A 791 23.43 37.78 48.23
N VAL A 792 24.50 38.04 48.97
CA VAL A 792 24.67 37.58 50.36
C VAL A 792 24.65 38.80 51.26
N GLY A 793 23.79 38.82 52.27
CA GLY A 793 23.68 39.95 53.17
C GLY A 793 22.65 39.73 54.27
N LYS A 794 22.28 40.80 54.97
CA LYS A 794 21.32 40.72 56.07
C LYS A 794 19.94 40.31 55.55
N GLY A 795 19.46 39.15 55.98
CA GLY A 795 18.17 38.57 55.62
C GLY A 795 16.99 39.22 56.34
N THR A 796 15.80 38.84 55.91
CA THR A 796 14.52 39.17 56.51
C THR A 796 14.07 38.04 57.44
N ALA A 797 14.41 36.80 57.10
CA ALA A 797 14.18 35.58 57.89
C ALA A 797 15.47 35.08 58.58
N TYR A 798 16.66 35.34 58.02
CA TYR A 798 17.96 34.91 58.57
C TYR A 798 18.91 36.08 58.89
N THR A 799 19.82 35.91 59.86
CA THR A 799 20.82 36.93 60.22
C THR A 799 21.79 37.24 59.07
N GLU A 800 22.30 36.19 58.42
CA GLU A 800 22.96 36.25 57.11
C GLU A 800 22.22 35.31 56.14
N ALA A 801 21.70 35.88 55.05
CA ALA A 801 20.90 35.16 54.06
C ALA A 801 21.51 35.28 52.65
N LYS A 802 21.35 34.21 51.88
CA LYS A 802 21.45 34.24 50.41
C LYS A 802 20.10 34.61 49.84
N LYS A 803 20.06 35.73 49.11
CA LYS A 803 18.87 36.22 48.42
C LYS A 803 19.05 36.00 46.92
N TYR A 804 18.13 35.26 46.31
CA TYR A 804 18.01 35.12 44.87
C TYR A 804 16.85 36.00 44.42
N GLN A 805 17.16 37.17 43.87
CA GLN A 805 16.16 38.00 43.22
C GLN A 805 16.06 37.57 41.76
N ILE A 806 14.87 37.15 41.36
CA ILE A 806 14.54 36.62 40.04
C ILE A 806 13.63 37.63 39.37
N ARG A 807 14.02 38.09 38.19
CA ARG A 807 13.24 38.97 37.33
C ARG A 807 12.94 38.23 36.03
N LEU A 808 11.66 38.10 35.74
CA LEU A 808 11.08 37.58 34.52
C LEU A 808 10.66 38.78 33.68
N ASP A 809 11.22 38.91 32.48
CA ASP A 809 10.80 39.88 31.46
C ASP A 809 10.03 39.10 30.38
N PHE A 810 8.78 39.49 30.12
CA PHE A 810 7.90 38.91 29.12
C PHE A 810 7.98 39.71 27.82
N PHE A 811 7.53 39.12 26.71
CA PHE A 811 7.24 39.89 25.49
C PHE A 811 6.15 40.95 25.76
N PRO A 812 5.99 41.98 24.92
CA PRO A 812 4.94 42.97 25.10
C PRO A 812 3.55 42.34 25.20
N SER A 813 2.73 42.76 26.17
CA SER A 813 1.39 42.18 26.40
C SER A 813 0.50 42.12 25.16
N LYS A 814 0.53 43.15 24.31
CA LYS A 814 -0.25 43.16 23.06
C LYS A 814 0.15 42.06 22.08
N GLU A 815 1.41 41.64 22.07
CA GLU A 815 1.93 40.63 21.15
C GLU A 815 1.55 39.23 21.63
N TYR A 816 1.88 38.87 22.87
CA TYR A 816 1.60 37.52 23.35
C TYR A 816 0.09 37.27 23.59
N MET A 817 -0.71 38.30 23.91
CA MET A 817 -2.18 38.15 23.94
C MET A 817 -2.76 37.84 22.56
N LYS A 818 -2.25 38.49 21.52
CA LYS A 818 -2.73 38.27 20.14
C LYS A 818 -2.24 36.93 19.60
N GLU A 819 -1.00 36.56 19.91
CA GLU A 819 -0.39 35.35 19.37
C GLU A 819 -0.95 34.08 20.01
N TYR A 820 -1.19 34.10 21.33
CA TYR A 820 -1.64 32.90 22.05
C TYR A 820 -3.09 32.95 22.54
N ALA A 821 -3.80 34.06 22.30
CA ALA A 821 -5.19 34.28 22.74
C ALA A 821 -5.40 34.20 24.27
N ILE A 822 -4.40 34.62 25.06
CA ILE A 822 -4.44 34.67 26.53
C ILE A 822 -4.68 36.09 27.07
N THR A 823 -4.80 36.25 28.39
CA THR A 823 -4.88 37.56 29.09
C THR A 823 -3.76 37.75 30.12
N VAL A 824 -3.54 38.98 30.61
CA VAL A 824 -2.48 39.28 31.60
C VAL A 824 -2.78 38.57 32.92
N GLU A 825 -4.07 38.42 33.23
CA GLU A 825 -4.54 37.77 34.43
C GLU A 825 -4.18 36.28 34.44
N ASP A 826 -4.25 35.61 33.29
CA ASP A 826 -3.85 34.20 33.13
C ASP A 826 -2.35 34.01 33.43
N VAL A 827 -1.51 34.93 32.95
CA VAL A 827 -0.07 34.91 33.19
C VAL A 827 0.24 35.08 34.68
N VAL A 828 -0.39 36.06 35.32
CA VAL A 828 -0.22 36.33 36.76
C VAL A 828 -0.66 35.13 37.60
N SER A 829 -1.84 34.58 37.31
CA SER A 829 -2.40 33.43 37.99
C SER A 829 -1.48 32.21 37.87
N THR A 830 -0.92 31.98 36.68
CA THR A 830 0.03 30.90 36.41
C THR A 830 1.32 31.07 37.24
N ILE A 831 1.80 32.30 37.39
CA ILE A 831 2.98 32.57 38.22
C ILE A 831 2.69 32.29 39.69
N GLU A 832 1.58 32.84 40.22
CA GLU A 832 1.18 32.71 41.63
C GLU A 832 0.95 31.24 42.01
N HIS A 833 0.19 30.50 41.20
CA HIS A 833 -0.30 29.17 41.57
C HIS A 833 0.51 27.99 41.02
N ARG A 834 1.27 28.17 39.93
CA ARG A 834 2.04 27.08 39.29
C ARG A 834 3.55 27.30 39.40
N LEU A 835 4.06 28.42 38.88
CA LEU A 835 5.50 28.66 38.81
C LEU A 835 6.16 28.71 40.18
N LEU A 836 5.66 29.56 41.08
CA LEU A 836 6.28 29.79 42.38
C LEU A 836 6.29 28.53 43.26
N PRO A 837 5.17 27.78 43.40
CA PRO A 837 5.18 26.49 44.11
C PRO A 837 6.13 25.45 43.51
N ARG A 838 6.15 25.30 42.18
CA ARG A 838 7.02 24.34 41.49
C ARG A 838 8.49 24.69 41.66
N LEU A 839 8.83 25.97 41.52
CA LEU A 839 10.20 26.47 41.72
C LEU A 839 10.67 26.25 43.15
N GLN A 840 9.82 26.51 44.15
CA GLN A 840 10.16 26.27 45.55
C GLN A 840 10.38 24.78 45.83
N ALA A 841 9.50 23.90 45.32
CA ALA A 841 9.63 22.45 45.46
C ALA A 841 10.93 21.94 44.84
N MET A 842 11.26 22.35 43.62
CA MET A 842 12.51 21.99 42.95
C MET A 842 13.74 22.52 43.68
N THR A 843 13.69 23.75 44.17
CA THR A 843 14.80 24.35 44.92
C THR A 843 15.05 23.62 46.23
N ARG A 844 14.00 23.27 46.98
CA ARG A 844 14.12 22.47 48.21
C ARG A 844 14.63 21.05 47.94
N LYS A 845 14.20 20.42 46.85
CA LYS A 845 14.69 19.11 46.41
C LYS A 845 16.19 19.16 46.11
N GLU A 846 16.65 20.18 45.39
CA GLU A 846 18.07 20.38 45.07
C GLU A 846 18.90 20.73 46.32
N LEU A 847 18.37 21.55 47.24
CA LEU A 847 19.00 21.83 48.54
C LEU A 847 19.14 20.58 49.40
N LYS A 848 18.12 19.73 49.44
CA LYS A 848 18.15 18.45 50.16
C LYS A 848 19.20 17.52 49.55
N LYS A 849 19.21 17.35 48.22
CA LYS A 849 20.20 16.55 47.49
C LYS A 849 21.63 16.98 47.82
N ARG A 850 21.93 18.28 47.77
CA ARG A 850 23.26 18.82 48.12
C ARG A 850 23.59 18.72 49.61
N GLY A 851 22.58 18.79 50.47
CA GLY A 851 22.72 18.55 51.91
C GLY A 851 23.10 17.11 52.22
N ASP A 852 22.46 16.16 51.54
CA ASP A 852 22.73 14.73 51.63
C ASP A 852 24.12 14.41 51.06
N GLU A 853 24.51 14.98 49.92
CA GLU A 853 25.88 14.87 49.36
C GLU A 853 26.96 15.44 50.31
N LYS A 854 26.66 16.54 51.02
CA LYS A 854 27.54 17.09 52.07
C LYS A 854 27.63 16.16 53.28
N ARG A 855 26.54 15.49 53.66
CA ARG A 855 26.51 14.49 54.75
C ARG A 855 27.28 13.23 54.38
N VAL A 856 27.18 12.75 53.14
CA VAL A 856 27.96 11.62 52.62
C VAL A 856 29.46 11.97 52.61
N LYS A 857 29.83 13.20 52.21
CA LYS A 857 31.22 13.70 52.30
C LYS A 857 31.75 13.93 53.72
N ALA A 858 30.87 14.15 54.70
CA ALA A 858 31.24 14.39 56.11
C ALA A 858 31.15 13.13 56.99
N GLY A 859 30.36 12.13 56.59
CA GLY A 859 30.10 10.89 57.34
C GLY A 859 30.97 9.69 56.96
N ASP A 860 31.46 9.61 55.72
CA ASP A 860 32.19 8.42 55.24
C ASP A 860 33.64 8.73 54.81
N LYS A 861 34.47 9.07 55.80
CA LYS A 861 35.93 8.84 55.68
C LYS A 861 36.31 7.37 55.90
N ALA A 862 35.35 6.46 56.04
CA ALA A 862 35.59 5.05 56.30
C ALA A 862 34.56 4.14 55.63
N LYS A 863 34.44 4.22 54.29
CA LYS A 863 34.06 3.13 53.34
C LYS A 863 33.45 3.71 52.07
N ALA A 864 34.29 4.15 51.15
CA ALA A 864 33.98 4.13 49.72
C ALA A 864 35.30 4.28 48.98
N SER A 865 35.73 3.21 48.31
CA SER A 865 36.70 3.34 47.23
C SER A 865 36.10 4.27 46.18
N ASP A 866 36.89 5.24 45.73
CA ASP A 866 36.64 6.02 44.52
C ASP A 866 36.25 5.08 43.37
N ALA A 867 34.96 5.04 43.06
CA ALA A 867 34.49 4.76 41.72
C ALA A 867 34.00 6.09 41.13
N MET A 868 34.94 7.01 40.90
CA MET A 868 34.81 7.84 39.70
C MET A 868 34.81 6.85 38.53
N PRO A 869 33.84 6.89 37.60
CA PRO A 869 34.00 6.14 36.36
C PRO A 869 35.26 6.67 35.68
N GLU A 870 36.26 5.80 35.50
CA GLU A 870 37.39 6.11 34.62
C GLU A 870 36.82 6.53 33.26
N ILE A 871 37.16 7.72 32.78
CA ILE A 871 36.83 8.15 31.43
C ILE A 871 37.42 7.08 30.49
N GLY A 872 36.54 6.28 29.88
CA GLY A 872 36.90 5.13 29.05
C GLY A 872 36.39 3.77 29.52
N LYS A 873 35.72 3.64 30.68
CA LYS A 873 35.01 2.40 31.07
C LYS A 873 33.67 2.69 31.75
N SER A 874 32.58 2.24 31.12
CA SER A 874 31.20 2.35 31.59
C SER A 874 30.96 1.45 32.81
N ALA A 875 30.56 2.05 33.93
CA ALA A 875 30.06 1.32 35.10
C ALA A 875 28.53 1.22 35.05
N GLY A 876 28.01 -0.01 35.11
CA GLY A 876 26.72 -0.31 35.72
C GLY A 876 25.51 -0.47 34.78
N ALA A 877 25.45 -1.61 34.10
CA ALA A 877 24.26 -2.42 33.83
C ALA A 877 22.90 -1.68 33.71
N MET A 878 22.65 -1.07 32.55
CA MET A 878 21.42 -1.42 31.83
C MET A 878 21.60 -2.85 31.32
N GLU A 879 20.54 -3.64 31.40
CA GLU A 879 20.48 -5.02 30.93
C GLU A 879 21.23 -5.18 29.61
N GLN A 880 22.34 -5.93 29.68
CA GLN A 880 23.04 -6.41 28.51
C GLN A 880 22.05 -7.25 27.70
N GLU A 881 21.83 -6.84 26.45
CA GLU A 881 21.48 -7.73 25.36
C GLU A 881 22.15 -9.08 25.58
N SER A 882 21.36 -10.14 25.73
CA SER A 882 21.85 -11.50 25.66
C SER A 882 22.14 -11.88 24.21
N GLY A 883 23.01 -11.11 23.55
CA GLY A 883 23.76 -11.57 22.38
C GLY A 883 24.77 -12.61 22.85
N ARG A 884 24.63 -13.85 22.38
CA ARG A 884 25.63 -14.90 22.61
C ARG A 884 27.02 -14.37 22.24
N PRO A 885 28.03 -14.49 23.12
CA PRO A 885 29.40 -14.21 22.72
C PRO A 885 29.85 -15.22 21.66
N GLU A 886 30.51 -14.70 20.65
CA GLU A 886 31.17 -15.44 19.56
C GLU A 886 31.89 -16.68 20.08
N GLY A 887 31.50 -17.83 19.54
CA GLY A 887 32.24 -19.07 19.67
C GLY A 887 33.31 -19.12 18.59
N ASP A 888 34.50 -18.65 18.91
CA ASP A 888 35.71 -18.95 18.17
C ASP A 888 36.00 -20.46 18.23
N ALA A 889 36.32 -21.01 17.05
CA ALA A 889 37.22 -22.13 16.73
C ALA A 889 36.58 -23.25 15.90
N GLU A 890 36.67 -23.15 14.57
CA GLU A 890 37.51 -24.05 13.75
C GLU A 890 37.55 -23.60 12.27
N GLY A 891 38.64 -22.88 11.92
CA GLY A 891 39.41 -23.08 10.69
C GLY A 891 38.87 -22.59 9.34
N GLY A 892 39.45 -21.49 8.85
CA GLY A 892 39.63 -21.26 7.41
C GLY A 892 39.65 -19.79 6.99
N ASP A 893 40.85 -19.21 6.95
CA ASP A 893 41.22 -17.92 6.34
C ASP A 893 40.46 -17.62 5.02
N ASP A 894 39.96 -16.38 4.88
CA ASP A 894 40.42 -15.45 3.84
C ASP A 894 39.63 -14.13 3.93
N ASP A 895 40.07 -13.24 4.81
CA ASP A 895 39.90 -11.80 4.64
C ASP A 895 41.27 -11.21 4.27
N SER A 896 41.56 -11.23 2.98
CA SER A 896 42.53 -10.31 2.40
C SER A 896 41.92 -9.65 1.17
N ASP A 897 41.71 -8.35 1.31
CA ASP A 897 41.30 -7.43 0.27
C ASP A 897 42.23 -7.54 -0.94
N ALA A 898 41.67 -7.96 -2.07
CA ALA A 898 42.24 -7.73 -3.39
C ALA A 898 41.18 -7.07 -4.27
N GLU A 899 41.53 -5.87 -4.72
CA GLU A 899 40.79 -5.03 -5.65
C GLU A 899 40.09 -5.82 -6.77
N GLY A 900 38.77 -5.67 -6.87
CA GLY A 900 37.97 -6.29 -7.92
C GLY A 900 36.48 -6.07 -7.71
N ASP A 901 35.96 -5.04 -8.38
CA ASP A 901 34.56 -4.71 -8.65
C ASP A 901 33.50 -5.81 -8.44
N ASP A 902 32.42 -5.38 -7.77
CA ASP A 902 31.03 -5.62 -8.17
C ASP A 902 30.56 -7.09 -8.28
N ASP A 903 30.53 -7.82 -7.16
CA ASP A 903 29.82 -9.10 -7.12
C ASP A 903 28.75 -9.22 -6.03
N ALA A 904 27.68 -8.42 -6.19
CA ALA A 904 26.39 -8.61 -5.51
C ALA A 904 25.74 -9.98 -5.81
N THR A 905 26.30 -10.76 -6.74
CA THR A 905 25.75 -12.06 -7.14
C THR A 905 26.12 -13.17 -6.14
N ARG A 906 27.25 -13.03 -5.40
CA ARG A 906 27.66 -14.01 -4.37
C ARG A 906 26.82 -13.93 -3.09
N ASP A 907 26.39 -12.73 -2.70
CA ASP A 907 25.47 -12.53 -1.56
C ASP A 907 24.03 -12.89 -1.92
N LYS A 908 23.55 -12.58 -3.15
CA LYS A 908 22.29 -13.14 -3.69
C LYS A 908 22.32 -14.68 -3.72
N ALA A 909 23.45 -15.30 -4.06
CA ALA A 909 23.58 -16.76 -4.06
C ALA A 909 23.59 -17.37 -2.65
N LYS A 910 24.11 -16.66 -1.64
CA LYS A 910 24.01 -17.04 -0.23
C LYS A 910 22.56 -16.88 0.29
N SER A 911 21.86 -15.79 -0.05
CA SER A 911 20.45 -15.62 0.34
C SER A 911 19.53 -16.65 -0.32
N ASN A 912 19.83 -17.07 -1.56
CA ASN A 912 19.10 -18.15 -2.25
C ASN A 912 19.30 -19.53 -1.60
N ARG A 913 20.38 -19.76 -0.85
CA ARG A 913 20.67 -21.04 -0.17
C ARG A 913 20.33 -21.07 1.32
N GLN A 914 20.31 -19.92 1.98
CA GLN A 914 20.02 -19.79 3.40
C GLN A 914 19.11 -18.59 3.62
N GLN A 915 17.79 -18.79 3.70
CA GLN A 915 16.99 -18.10 4.72
C GLN A 915 15.56 -18.61 4.89
N ALA A 916 15.28 -18.98 6.14
CA ALA A 916 14.05 -18.68 6.88
C ALA A 916 14.42 -18.66 8.37
N GLY A 917 15.29 -17.74 8.77
CA GLY A 917 15.59 -17.47 10.18
C GLY A 917 15.02 -16.11 10.55
N TYR A 918 13.84 -16.11 11.16
CA TYR A 918 13.16 -14.91 11.66
C TYR A 918 13.65 -14.50 13.07
N GLU A 919 14.79 -15.02 13.52
CA GLU A 919 15.27 -14.91 14.91
C GLU A 919 15.66 -13.47 15.31
N ALA A 920 16.19 -12.66 14.38
CA ALA A 920 16.62 -11.28 14.68
C ALA A 920 15.46 -10.28 14.93
N TYR A 921 14.21 -10.67 14.69
CA TYR A 921 13.03 -9.80 14.85
C TYR A 921 12.37 -9.95 16.22
N GLU A 922 12.72 -11.01 16.96
CA GLU A 922 12.25 -11.28 18.33
C GLU A 922 12.65 -10.13 19.27
N ASP A 923 13.88 -9.59 19.12
CA ASP A 923 14.43 -8.56 19.99
C ASP A 923 13.78 -7.17 19.83
N GLU A 924 13.35 -6.77 18.62
CA GLU A 924 12.69 -5.47 18.39
C GLU A 924 11.27 -5.44 18.99
N GLU A 925 10.51 -6.53 18.86
CA GLU A 925 9.15 -6.63 19.42
C GLU A 925 9.20 -6.83 20.93
N GLU A 926 10.12 -7.65 21.46
CA GLU A 926 10.35 -7.77 22.90
C GLU A 926 10.80 -6.43 23.50
N ASN A 927 11.65 -5.65 22.83
CA ASN A 927 12.02 -4.30 23.29
C ASN A 927 10.82 -3.33 23.27
N MET A 928 9.95 -3.38 22.25
CA MET A 928 8.75 -2.54 22.22
C MET A 928 7.71 -2.97 23.28
N LEU A 929 7.57 -4.27 23.54
CA LEU A 929 6.70 -4.82 24.58
C LEU A 929 7.27 -4.57 25.99
N ALA A 930 8.59 -4.63 26.16
CA ALA A 930 9.27 -4.27 27.40
C ALA A 930 9.13 -2.76 27.67
N ALA A 931 9.27 -1.92 26.64
CA ALA A 931 8.98 -0.49 26.75
C ALA A 931 7.49 -0.22 27.07
N ARG A 932 6.56 -1.06 26.59
CA ARG A 932 5.14 -1.00 26.95
C ARG A 932 4.93 -1.30 28.44
N ASN A 933 5.55 -2.35 28.96
CA ASN A 933 5.46 -2.71 30.37
C ASN A 933 6.15 -1.68 31.28
N GLN A 934 7.30 -1.14 30.88
CA GLN A 934 8.00 -0.09 31.63
C GLN A 934 7.21 1.22 31.70
N ARG A 935 6.48 1.58 30.63
CA ARG A 935 5.62 2.78 30.62
C ARG A 935 4.30 2.60 31.38
N GLU A 936 3.76 1.38 31.46
CA GLU A 936 2.57 1.08 32.27
C GLU A 936 2.86 1.20 33.79
N ASP A 937 4.11 1.01 34.22
CA ASP A 937 4.56 1.18 35.61
C ASP A 937 4.93 2.63 36.00
N GLU A 938 4.99 3.57 35.04
CA GLU A 938 5.39 4.98 35.29
C GLU A 938 4.22 5.98 35.38
N VAL A 939 2.95 5.55 35.28
CA VAL A 939 1.79 6.47 35.33
C VAL A 939 1.32 6.71 36.78
N GLU A 940 2.07 7.55 37.49
CA GLU A 940 1.55 8.41 38.56
C GLU A 940 2.22 9.80 38.42
N GLU A 941 1.87 10.55 37.36
CA GLU A 941 2.04 11.99 37.38
C GLU A 941 0.79 12.64 38.01
N PRO A 942 0.95 13.61 38.92
CA PRO A 942 -0.20 14.25 39.57
C PRO A 942 -1.04 15.00 38.53
N GLU A 943 -2.30 14.59 38.40
CA GLU A 943 -3.34 15.19 37.57
C GLU A 943 -3.41 16.71 37.83
N ASP A 944 -3.04 17.51 36.82
CA ASP A 944 -3.19 18.97 36.79
C ASP A 944 -4.59 19.26 36.23
N GLU A 945 -5.62 19.17 37.09
CA GLU A 945 -6.98 19.57 36.71
C GLU A 945 -6.99 21.05 36.31
N GLY A 946 -7.23 21.30 35.02
CA GLY A 946 -7.38 22.64 34.48
C GLY A 946 -8.69 23.28 34.93
N PHE A 947 -8.60 24.47 35.52
CA PHE A 947 -9.71 25.42 35.60
C PHE A 947 -9.71 26.25 34.32
N GLY A 948 -10.80 26.27 33.53
CA GLY A 948 -10.91 27.28 32.47
C GLY A 948 -11.87 27.01 31.31
N GLY A 949 -13.16 26.87 31.60
CA GLY A 949 -14.22 27.18 30.63
C GLY A 949 -15.11 28.29 31.21
N SER A 950 -14.59 29.50 31.39
CA SER A 950 -15.43 30.62 31.81
C SER A 950 -16.25 31.12 30.61
N ASN A 951 -17.46 30.59 30.47
CA ASN A 951 -18.48 31.20 29.63
C ASN A 951 -19.02 32.46 30.36
N LYS A 952 -18.32 33.57 30.18
CA LYS A 952 -18.89 34.91 30.41
C LYS A 952 -18.56 35.76 29.19
N GLY A 953 -19.59 36.02 28.38
CA GLY A 953 -19.55 37.02 27.33
C GLY A 953 -18.98 38.33 27.88
N SER A 954 -17.82 38.70 27.37
CA SER A 954 -17.21 40.01 27.60
C SER A 954 -17.62 40.90 26.42
N PRO A 955 -18.11 42.13 26.67
CA PRO A 955 -18.49 43.05 25.59
C PRO A 955 -17.27 43.46 24.78
N GLU A 956 -17.45 43.66 23.48
CA GLU A 956 -16.47 44.31 22.61
C GLU A 956 -16.03 45.67 23.18
N PRO A 957 -14.75 46.04 23.10
CA PRO A 957 -14.33 47.40 23.38
C PRO A 957 -14.68 48.27 22.16
N ASP A 958 -15.82 48.96 22.25
CA ASP A 958 -16.13 50.06 21.34
C ASP A 958 -15.18 51.22 21.63
N SER A 959 -14.55 51.73 20.58
CA SER A 959 -13.59 52.81 20.62
C SER A 959 -14.31 54.15 20.72
N SER A 960 -14.40 54.71 21.91
CA SER A 960 -14.53 56.16 22.10
C SER A 960 -13.88 56.56 23.42
N GLU A 961 -12.71 57.18 23.30
CA GLU A 961 -11.98 57.83 24.40
C GLU A 961 -12.78 59.03 24.90
N ASP A 962 -13.18 59.00 26.18
CA ASP A 962 -13.36 60.21 26.98
C ASP A 962 -12.40 60.10 28.17
N GLU A 963 -11.37 60.94 28.13
CA GLU A 963 -10.36 61.11 29.18
C GLU A 963 -10.98 61.82 30.39
N GLU A 964 -11.35 61.10 31.45
CA GLU A 964 -11.45 61.65 32.82
C GLU A 964 -11.82 60.56 33.87
N ASP A 965 -10.96 59.54 34.13
CA ASP A 965 -11.09 58.71 35.37
C ASP A 965 -9.85 57.84 35.77
N ALA A 966 -8.62 58.28 35.48
CA ALA A 966 -7.40 57.47 35.69
C ALA A 966 -6.89 57.35 37.15
N ALA A 967 -7.48 58.07 38.11
CA ALA A 967 -6.94 58.17 39.48
C ALA A 967 -7.47 57.09 40.44
N ASP A 968 -8.73 56.66 40.31
CA ASP A 968 -9.35 55.69 41.22
C ASP A 968 -8.98 54.23 40.89
N GLU A 969 -8.79 53.90 39.61
CA GLU A 969 -8.30 52.57 39.19
C GLU A 969 -6.87 52.27 39.71
N ARG A 970 -5.98 53.27 39.74
CA ARG A 970 -4.60 53.11 40.23
C ARG A 970 -4.53 52.75 41.71
N LYS A 971 -5.51 53.19 42.50
CA LYS A 971 -5.58 52.94 43.95
C LYS A 971 -6.11 51.55 44.24
N ALA A 972 -7.13 51.10 43.48
CA ALA A 972 -7.66 49.75 43.54
C ALA A 972 -6.61 48.69 43.14
N ARG A 973 -5.87 48.91 42.04
CA ARG A 973 -4.82 47.98 41.56
C ARG A 973 -3.63 47.88 42.51
N ARG A 974 -3.21 48.98 43.16
CA ARG A 974 -2.18 48.96 44.21
C ARG A 974 -2.60 48.17 45.46
N SER A 975 -3.88 48.20 45.82
CA SER A 975 -4.41 47.36 46.90
C SER A 975 -4.34 45.89 46.52
N ALA A 976 -4.82 45.53 45.33
CA ALA A 976 -4.81 44.17 44.82
C ALA A 976 -3.39 43.56 44.72
N ALA A 977 -2.40 44.33 44.25
CA ALA A 977 -1.01 43.89 44.19
C ALA A 977 -0.42 43.59 45.58
N LYS A 978 -0.77 44.41 46.58
CA LYS A 978 -0.32 44.24 47.97
C LYS A 978 -0.99 43.04 48.64
N ASP A 979 -2.27 42.82 48.34
CA ASP A 979 -3.00 41.64 48.80
C ASP A 979 -2.43 40.35 48.19
N ARG A 980 -2.06 40.37 46.90
CA ARG A 980 -1.37 39.26 46.22
C ARG A 980 -0.01 38.94 46.85
N GLU A 981 0.82 39.96 47.07
CA GLU A 981 2.13 39.79 47.71
C GLU A 981 1.98 39.19 49.12
N ASN A 982 0.97 39.61 49.89
CA ASN A 982 0.68 39.03 51.20
C ASN A 982 0.27 37.56 51.10
N ARG A 983 -0.60 37.19 50.16
CA ARG A 983 -1.00 35.79 49.92
C ARG A 983 0.20 34.88 49.65
N ILE A 984 1.06 35.28 48.70
CA ILE A 984 2.25 34.52 48.30
C ILE A 984 3.21 34.32 49.48
N LYS A 985 3.38 35.32 50.35
CA LYS A 985 4.24 35.19 51.54
C LYS A 985 3.66 34.27 52.61
N THR A 986 2.34 34.22 52.72
CA THR A 986 1.64 33.42 53.74
C THR A 986 1.38 31.98 53.32
N ASP A 987 1.38 31.67 52.03
CA ASP A 987 1.17 30.30 51.54
C ASP A 987 2.38 29.41 51.85
N ARG A 988 2.12 28.24 52.44
CA ARG A 988 3.11 27.22 52.77
C ARG A 988 3.88 26.72 51.55
N LYS A 989 3.26 26.75 50.37
CA LYS A 989 3.88 26.31 49.11
C LYS A 989 4.88 27.34 48.54
N THR A 990 4.83 28.60 48.99
CA THR A 990 5.65 29.73 48.48
C THR A 990 6.36 30.52 49.58
N ASN A 991 6.41 30.00 50.80
CA ASN A 991 6.94 30.69 51.98
C ASN A 991 8.46 31.01 51.96
N ASP A 992 9.22 30.52 50.98
CA ASP A 992 10.62 30.93 50.78
C ASP A 992 10.71 32.30 50.05
N ILE A 993 9.58 32.83 49.56
CA ILE A 993 9.49 34.11 48.84
C ILE A 993 9.24 35.26 49.81
N VAL A 994 10.11 36.26 49.76
CA VAL A 994 10.10 37.39 50.71
C VAL A 994 9.67 38.72 50.08
N LYS A 995 9.73 38.82 48.76
CA LYS A 995 9.20 39.93 47.96
C LYS A 995 8.60 39.39 46.67
N PHE A 996 7.49 39.98 46.25
CA PHE A 996 6.85 39.70 44.97
C PHE A 996 6.28 41.00 44.40
N ALA A 997 6.53 41.27 43.12
CA ALA A 997 6.00 42.40 42.38
C ALA A 997 5.73 41.99 40.94
N PHE A 998 4.54 42.28 40.43
CA PHE A 998 4.15 42.07 39.04
C PHE A 998 3.74 43.42 38.42
N ASP A 999 4.03 43.63 37.14
CA ASP A 999 3.58 44.83 36.42
C ASP A 999 2.13 44.66 35.96
N ASP A 1000 1.16 45.00 36.82
CA ASP A 1000 -0.28 44.91 36.51
C ASP A 1000 -0.74 45.98 35.48
N ILE A 1001 0.14 46.88 35.01
CA ILE A 1001 -0.22 47.93 34.04
C ILE A 1001 0.16 47.50 32.62
N SER A 1002 1.42 47.10 32.42
CA SER A 1002 1.90 46.71 31.10
C SER A 1002 1.93 45.19 30.91
N GLY A 1003 1.99 44.41 31.99
CA GLY A 1003 2.09 42.95 31.93
C GLY A 1003 3.45 42.44 31.46
N ASP A 1004 4.48 43.30 31.47
CA ASP A 1004 5.77 43.02 30.82
C ASP A 1004 6.81 42.41 31.77
N SER A 1005 6.64 42.50 33.09
CA SER A 1005 7.64 41.93 34.00
C SER A 1005 7.10 41.45 35.34
N CYS A 1006 7.78 40.46 35.91
CA CYS A 1006 7.53 39.92 37.24
C CYS A 1006 8.85 39.77 38.01
N THR A 1007 8.91 40.29 39.23
CA THR A 1007 10.09 40.18 40.10
C THR A 1007 9.73 39.57 41.44
N PHE A 1008 10.45 38.54 41.86
CA PHE A 1008 10.30 37.94 43.18
C PHE A 1008 11.65 37.56 43.79
N THR A 1009 11.71 37.43 45.12
CA THR A 1009 12.97 37.17 45.84
C THR A 1009 12.83 35.97 46.76
N LEU A 1010 13.64 34.95 46.53
CA LEU A 1010 13.79 33.79 47.42
C LEU A 1010 14.90 34.06 48.44
N GLU A 1011 14.68 33.67 49.69
CA GLU A 1011 15.66 33.84 50.77
C GLU A 1011 15.99 32.50 51.45
N TYR A 1012 17.28 32.17 51.53
CA TYR A 1012 17.79 30.96 52.18
C TYR A 1012 18.93 31.31 53.14
N ASP A 1013 19.22 30.42 54.11
CA ASP A 1013 20.35 30.57 55.03
C ASP A 1013 21.69 30.68 54.26
N SER A 1014 22.57 31.59 54.66
CA SER A 1014 23.93 31.74 54.11
C SER A 1014 24.74 30.43 54.07
N ALA A 1015 24.49 29.50 55.00
CA ALA A 1015 25.15 28.19 55.08
C ALA A 1015 24.74 27.22 53.96
N THR A 1016 23.63 27.48 53.27
CA THR A 1016 23.16 26.66 52.15
C THR A 1016 24.19 26.60 51.02
N ALA A 1017 24.28 25.48 50.32
CA ALA A 1017 25.18 25.38 49.16
C ALA A 1017 24.71 26.32 48.03
N LYS A 1018 25.64 26.76 47.18
CA LYS A 1018 25.28 27.52 45.97
C LYS A 1018 24.42 26.65 45.06
N ILE A 1019 23.33 27.20 44.53
CA ILE A 1019 22.39 26.53 43.62
C ILE A 1019 22.47 27.22 42.25
N LEU A 1020 22.39 26.44 41.18
CA LEU A 1020 22.19 26.98 39.83
C LEU A 1020 20.71 27.35 39.65
N MET A 1021 20.33 28.48 40.25
CA MET A 1021 18.94 28.93 40.30
C MET A 1021 18.36 29.18 38.90
N LEU A 1022 19.16 29.67 37.94
CA LEU A 1022 18.69 29.92 36.57
C LEU A 1022 18.10 28.66 35.91
N HIS A 1023 18.80 27.52 35.98
CA HIS A 1023 18.33 26.25 35.42
C HIS A 1023 17.05 25.75 36.11
N LEU A 1024 16.90 25.98 37.42
CA LEU A 1024 15.67 25.65 38.13
C LEU A 1024 14.50 26.53 37.69
N VAL A 1025 14.75 27.81 37.45
CA VAL A 1025 13.74 28.75 36.94
C VAL A 1025 13.35 28.40 35.49
N GLU A 1026 14.30 28.06 34.62
CA GLU A 1026 14.02 27.60 33.25
C GLU A 1026 13.17 26.33 33.23
N ASN A 1027 13.51 25.33 34.04
CA ASN A 1027 12.70 24.11 34.16
C ASN A 1027 11.33 24.39 34.78
N ALA A 1028 11.24 25.33 35.73
CA ALA A 1028 9.98 25.74 36.31
C ALA A 1028 9.09 26.44 35.26
N ALA A 1029 9.67 27.30 34.44
CA ALA A 1029 8.97 28.01 33.38
C ALA A 1029 8.48 27.07 32.26
N ARG A 1030 9.31 26.10 31.84
CA ARG A 1030 8.93 25.10 30.82
C ARG A 1030 7.81 24.16 31.29
N SER A 1031 7.84 23.79 32.57
CA SER A 1031 6.80 22.92 33.13
C SER A 1031 5.53 23.67 33.53
N SER A 1032 5.60 24.98 33.80
CA SER A 1032 4.44 25.78 34.17
C SER A 1032 3.63 26.16 32.94
N LEU A 1033 2.49 25.51 32.77
CA LEU A 1033 1.59 25.73 31.63
C LEU A 1033 0.62 26.86 31.95
N ILE A 1034 0.38 27.77 31.01
CA ILE A 1034 -0.64 28.82 31.10
C ILE A 1034 -1.98 28.23 30.67
N GLN A 1035 -2.01 27.68 29.47
CA GLN A 1035 -3.14 26.98 28.88
C GLN A 1035 -2.66 25.61 28.39
N SER A 1036 -3.43 24.58 28.68
CA SER A 1036 -3.15 23.24 28.20
C SER A 1036 -4.40 22.39 28.33
N VAL A 1037 -4.80 21.75 27.24
CA VAL A 1037 -5.69 20.60 27.31
C VAL A 1037 -4.81 19.35 27.48
N PRO A 1038 -4.99 18.53 28.52
CA PRO A 1038 -4.20 17.31 28.70
C PRO A 1038 -4.23 16.45 27.44
N GLY A 1039 -3.09 15.87 27.05
CA GLY A 1039 -3.02 15.01 25.87
C GLY A 1039 -3.01 15.72 24.51
N ILE A 1040 -3.18 17.05 24.45
CA ILE A 1040 -3.06 17.85 23.22
C ILE A 1040 -1.82 18.74 23.31
N SER A 1041 -0.94 18.67 22.33
CA SER A 1041 0.25 19.53 22.24
C SER A 1041 -0.02 20.82 21.47
N GLY A 1042 -0.76 20.75 20.37
CA GLY A 1042 -1.08 21.93 19.56
C GLY A 1042 -2.23 21.67 18.60
N ALA A 1043 -2.85 22.73 18.09
CA ALA A 1043 -3.87 22.64 17.07
C ALA A 1043 -3.69 23.72 16.00
N MET A 1044 -3.92 23.34 14.74
CA MET A 1044 -3.80 24.23 13.59
C MET A 1044 -4.97 24.08 12.64
N LEU A 1045 -5.29 25.16 11.92
CA LEU A 1045 -6.31 25.13 10.87
C LEU A 1045 -5.77 24.38 9.65
N ASP A 1046 -6.47 23.32 9.23
CA ASP A 1046 -6.16 22.61 7.99
C ASP A 1046 -6.90 23.29 6.83
N THR A 1047 -6.16 24.08 6.04
CA THR A 1047 -6.73 24.81 4.91
C THR A 1047 -7.22 23.89 3.80
N ALA A 1048 -6.55 22.76 3.55
CA ALA A 1048 -6.92 21.83 2.50
C ALA A 1048 -8.23 21.09 2.87
N ALA A 1049 -8.31 20.57 4.10
CA ALA A 1049 -9.52 19.93 4.58
C ALA A 1049 -10.71 20.91 4.66
N THR A 1050 -10.45 22.18 5.02
CA THR A 1050 -11.47 23.23 5.05
C THR A 1050 -12.04 23.51 3.66
N GLU A 1051 -11.21 23.52 2.61
CA GLU A 1051 -11.68 23.67 1.22
C GLU A 1051 -12.53 22.48 0.78
N GLU A 1052 -12.12 21.25 1.09
CA GLU A 1052 -12.88 20.03 0.79
C GLU A 1052 -14.24 19.99 1.51
N ALA A 1053 -14.29 20.53 2.73
CA ALA A 1053 -15.49 20.63 3.55
C ALA A 1053 -16.43 21.79 3.14
N LYS A 1054 -16.31 22.32 1.92
CA LYS A 1054 -17.11 23.45 1.40
C LYS A 1054 -16.99 24.73 2.24
N GLY A 1055 -15.83 24.94 2.88
CA GLY A 1055 -15.54 26.13 3.67
C GLY A 1055 -15.85 26.01 5.17
N THR A 1056 -16.36 24.87 5.66
CA THR A 1056 -16.46 24.62 7.11
C THR A 1056 -15.05 24.46 7.70
N PRO A 1057 -14.66 25.25 8.71
CA PRO A 1057 -13.32 25.17 9.29
C PRO A 1057 -13.03 23.81 9.93
N ILE A 1058 -11.88 23.21 9.58
CA ILE A 1058 -11.39 21.97 10.17
C ILE A 1058 -10.05 22.23 10.85
N LEU A 1059 -9.93 21.83 12.12
CA LEU A 1059 -8.67 21.88 12.86
C LEU A 1059 -8.03 20.49 12.92
N ALA A 1060 -6.71 20.44 12.71
CA ALA A 1060 -5.88 19.29 13.01
C ALA A 1060 -5.18 19.54 14.35
N ALA A 1061 -5.46 18.72 15.34
CA ALA A 1061 -4.79 18.73 16.64
C ALA A 1061 -3.73 17.64 16.71
N SER A 1062 -2.54 17.98 17.20
CA SER A 1062 -1.49 17.05 17.59
C SER A 1062 -1.76 16.59 19.02
N GLY A 1063 -1.94 15.28 19.21
CA GLY A 1063 -2.41 14.70 20.46
C GLY A 1063 -3.89 14.32 20.44
N VAL A 1064 -4.30 13.53 21.44
CA VAL A 1064 -5.64 12.95 21.54
C VAL A 1064 -6.15 13.09 22.97
N ASN A 1065 -7.32 13.73 23.10
CA ASN A 1065 -8.14 13.71 24.32
C ASN A 1065 -9.60 13.97 23.94
N LEU A 1066 -10.35 12.89 23.68
CA LEU A 1066 -11.75 12.97 23.27
C LEU A 1066 -12.67 13.53 24.38
N PRO A 1067 -12.55 13.10 25.66
CA PRO A 1067 -13.36 13.67 26.74
C PRO A 1067 -13.25 15.18 26.87
N ALA A 1068 -12.04 15.74 26.78
CA ALA A 1068 -11.86 17.18 26.86
C ALA A 1068 -12.51 17.93 25.68
N MET A 1069 -12.54 17.33 24.49
CA MET A 1069 -13.20 17.94 23.33
C MET A 1069 -14.73 17.92 23.43
N TRP A 1070 -15.31 17.02 24.23
CA TRP A 1070 -16.75 16.99 24.48
C TRP A 1070 -17.26 18.16 25.31
N ASP A 1071 -16.40 18.91 26.01
CA ASP A 1071 -16.83 20.14 26.70
C ASP A 1071 -17.03 21.31 25.73
N TYR A 1072 -16.48 21.20 24.51
CA TYR A 1072 -16.52 22.23 23.47
C TYR A 1072 -17.60 21.99 22.40
N GLN A 1073 -18.71 21.31 22.71
CA GLN A 1073 -19.79 21.01 21.73
C GLN A 1073 -20.47 22.26 21.14
N HIS A 1074 -20.32 23.40 21.81
CA HIS A 1074 -20.80 24.70 21.35
C HIS A 1074 -19.90 25.33 20.27
N ILE A 1075 -18.74 24.74 19.98
CA ILE A 1075 -17.75 25.19 18.99
C ILE A 1075 -17.45 24.08 17.97
N ILE A 1076 -17.31 22.84 18.46
CA ILE A 1076 -16.99 21.64 17.69
C ILE A 1076 -18.27 20.84 17.46
N ASN A 1077 -18.43 20.26 16.28
CA ASN A 1077 -19.46 19.25 16.04
C ASN A 1077 -19.03 17.88 16.60
N PRO A 1078 -19.62 17.40 17.71
CA PRO A 1078 -19.19 16.16 18.36
C PRO A 1078 -19.43 14.91 17.51
N HIS A 1079 -20.36 14.95 16.55
CA HIS A 1079 -20.69 13.82 15.69
C HIS A 1079 -19.68 13.58 14.56
N HIS A 1080 -18.73 14.49 14.36
CA HIS A 1080 -17.69 14.40 13.33
C HIS A 1080 -16.27 14.42 13.90
N LEU A 1081 -16.10 14.16 15.20
CA LEU A 1081 -14.79 14.01 15.83
C LEU A 1081 -14.12 12.72 15.33
N TYR A 1082 -12.88 12.84 14.86
CA TYR A 1082 -12.08 11.70 14.40
C TYR A 1082 -10.67 11.75 14.96
N THR A 1083 -10.09 10.59 15.27
CA THR A 1083 -8.69 10.44 15.71
C THR A 1083 -8.06 9.24 15.04
N ASN A 1084 -6.75 9.32 14.79
CA ASN A 1084 -5.97 8.19 14.27
C ASN A 1084 -5.63 7.15 15.36
N SER A 1085 -5.96 7.42 16.64
CA SER A 1085 -5.81 6.44 17.72
C SER A 1085 -7.01 5.49 17.79
N VAL A 1086 -6.84 4.27 17.27
CA VAL A 1086 -7.88 3.23 17.30
C VAL A 1086 -8.26 2.85 18.73
N TYR A 1087 -7.27 2.84 19.65
CA TYR A 1087 -7.50 2.51 21.05
C TYR A 1087 -8.46 3.52 21.72
N ASP A 1088 -8.23 4.82 21.54
CA ASP A 1088 -9.11 5.85 22.12
C ASP A 1088 -10.52 5.80 21.53
N ILE A 1089 -10.65 5.46 20.24
CA ILE A 1089 -11.96 5.26 19.61
C ILE A 1089 -12.67 4.05 20.21
N LEU A 1090 -11.97 2.93 20.42
CA LEU A 1090 -12.55 1.75 21.05
C LEU A 1090 -13.06 2.06 22.45
N THR A 1091 -12.28 2.79 23.25
CA THR A 1091 -12.62 3.12 24.64
C THR A 1091 -13.83 4.06 24.73
N HIS A 1092 -13.95 5.03 23.82
CA HIS A 1092 -14.98 6.08 23.93
C HIS A 1092 -16.19 5.91 23.01
N TYR A 1093 -16.01 5.37 21.80
CA TYR A 1093 -17.08 5.20 20.79
C TYR A 1093 -17.47 3.74 20.55
N GLY A 1094 -16.74 2.78 21.13
CA GLY A 1094 -17.03 1.35 21.06
C GLY A 1094 -16.40 0.63 19.86
N VAL A 1095 -16.65 -0.68 19.79
CA VAL A 1095 -15.92 -1.58 18.89
C VAL A 1095 -16.20 -1.36 17.40
N GLU A 1096 -17.44 -1.04 17.00
CA GLU A 1096 -17.75 -0.78 15.59
C GLU A 1096 -17.10 0.50 15.06
N ALA A 1097 -16.98 1.53 15.90
CA ALA A 1097 -16.26 2.74 15.54
C ALA A 1097 -14.75 2.46 15.41
N ALA A 1098 -14.20 1.61 16.28
CA ALA A 1098 -12.81 1.18 16.19
C ALA A 1098 -12.55 0.36 14.92
N ARG A 1099 -13.44 -0.59 14.58
CA ARG A 1099 -13.42 -1.37 13.35
C ARG A 1099 -13.39 -0.47 12.11
N ALA A 1100 -14.28 0.51 12.04
CA ALA A 1100 -14.30 1.49 10.95
C ALA A 1100 -13.01 2.33 10.88
N SER A 1101 -12.47 2.73 12.04
CA SER A 1101 -11.21 3.49 12.10
C SER A 1101 -10.02 2.69 11.57
N ILE A 1102 -9.92 1.39 11.91
CA ILE A 1102 -8.88 0.50 11.36
C ILE A 1102 -8.93 0.49 9.84
N VAL A 1103 -10.11 0.36 9.24
CA VAL A 1103 -10.26 0.34 7.76
C VAL A 1103 -9.80 1.66 7.14
N ILE A 1104 -10.21 2.80 7.72
CA ILE A 1104 -9.84 4.15 7.24
C ILE A 1104 -8.32 4.36 7.32
N GLU A 1105 -7.72 4.01 8.46
CA GLU A 1105 -6.27 4.15 8.69
C GLU A 1105 -5.46 3.26 7.75
N LEU A 1106 -5.85 1.99 7.59
CA LEU A 1106 -5.18 1.09 6.63
C LEU A 1106 -5.29 1.59 5.20
N GLN A 1107 -6.46 2.08 4.79
CA GLN A 1107 -6.67 2.64 3.45
C GLN A 1107 -5.83 3.90 3.23
N SER A 1108 -5.69 4.76 4.24
CA SER A 1108 -4.84 5.96 4.21
C SER A 1108 -3.37 5.62 3.99
N VAL A 1109 -2.86 4.60 4.70
CA VAL A 1109 -1.47 4.12 4.55
C VAL A 1109 -1.17 3.69 3.11
N PHE A 1110 -2.04 2.89 2.46
CA PHE A 1110 -1.82 2.48 1.07
C PHE A 1110 -2.08 3.61 0.07
N GLY A 1111 -3.08 4.46 0.34
CA GLY A 1111 -3.47 5.59 -0.50
C GLY A 1111 -2.34 6.61 -0.69
N GLY A 1112 -1.58 6.91 0.37
CA GLY A 1112 -0.41 7.80 0.30
C GLY A 1112 0.64 7.37 -0.74
N HIS A 1113 0.74 6.06 -0.98
CA HIS A 1113 1.69 5.45 -1.91
C HIS A 1113 1.12 5.22 -3.32
N GLY A 1114 -0.15 5.57 -3.56
CA GLY A 1114 -0.83 5.27 -4.83
C GLY A 1114 -1.09 3.78 -5.04
N ILE A 1115 -1.08 2.99 -3.96
CA ILE A 1115 -1.38 1.57 -3.97
C ILE A 1115 -2.88 1.42 -3.66
N SER A 1116 -3.58 0.69 -4.51
CA SER A 1116 -5.00 0.38 -4.31
C SER A 1116 -5.11 -1.04 -3.74
N VAL A 1117 -5.62 -1.16 -2.52
CA VAL A 1117 -6.05 -2.43 -1.92
C VAL A 1117 -7.57 -2.41 -1.86
N ASP A 1118 -8.22 -3.52 -2.23
CA ASP A 1118 -9.68 -3.61 -2.16
C ASP A 1118 -10.17 -3.58 -0.71
N PRO A 1119 -11.22 -2.78 -0.38
CA PRO A 1119 -11.72 -2.66 0.98
C PRO A 1119 -12.13 -3.98 1.63
N ARG A 1120 -12.54 -5.01 0.86
CA ARG A 1120 -12.97 -6.31 1.40
C ARG A 1120 -11.87 -7.02 2.20
N HIS A 1121 -10.62 -6.81 1.83
CA HIS A 1121 -9.48 -7.35 2.59
C HIS A 1121 -9.26 -6.59 3.88
N LEU A 1122 -9.40 -5.26 3.84
CA LEU A 1122 -9.21 -4.39 4.99
C LEU A 1122 -10.32 -4.59 6.03
N THR A 1123 -11.57 -4.76 5.59
CA THR A 1123 -12.70 -5.07 6.47
C THR A 1123 -12.53 -6.43 7.13
N LEU A 1124 -12.09 -7.45 6.41
CA LEU A 1124 -11.82 -8.78 6.98
C LEU A 1124 -10.73 -8.73 8.07
N ILE A 1125 -9.67 -7.96 7.84
CA ILE A 1125 -8.60 -7.76 8.83
C ILE A 1125 -9.15 -7.03 10.05
N ALA A 1126 -9.91 -5.94 9.86
CA ALA A 1126 -10.51 -5.19 10.95
C ALA A 1126 -11.47 -6.07 11.78
N ASP A 1127 -12.35 -6.83 11.12
CA ASP A 1127 -13.30 -7.75 11.77
C ASP A 1127 -12.59 -8.83 12.59
N TYR A 1128 -11.48 -9.37 12.08
CA TYR A 1128 -10.68 -10.33 12.84
C TYR A 1128 -10.02 -9.68 14.07
N MET A 1129 -9.50 -8.45 13.94
CA MET A 1129 -8.90 -7.71 15.07
C MET A 1129 -9.91 -7.33 16.15
N THR A 1130 -11.19 -7.19 15.79
CA THR A 1130 -12.27 -6.77 16.70
C THR A 1130 -13.21 -7.90 17.13
N ARG A 1131 -12.93 -9.15 16.77
CA ARG A 1131 -13.83 -10.30 16.98
C ARG A 1131 -14.25 -10.55 18.43
N ASP A 1132 -13.38 -10.25 19.39
CA ASP A 1132 -13.62 -10.45 20.83
C ASP A 1132 -14.18 -9.18 21.51
N GLY A 1133 -14.56 -8.16 20.74
CA GLY A 1133 -15.00 -6.86 21.25
C GLY A 1133 -13.86 -5.91 21.67
N GLY A 1134 -12.61 -6.29 21.44
CA GLY A 1134 -11.40 -5.52 21.77
C GLY A 1134 -10.61 -5.06 20.54
N TYR A 1135 -9.34 -4.69 20.75
CA TYR A 1135 -8.39 -4.35 19.69
C TYR A 1135 -7.20 -5.32 19.76
N GLN A 1136 -7.31 -6.43 19.03
CA GLN A 1136 -6.35 -7.53 19.06
C GLN A 1136 -5.31 -7.39 17.95
N ALA A 1137 -4.04 -7.56 18.32
CA ALA A 1137 -2.90 -7.53 17.43
C ALA A 1137 -2.65 -8.88 16.73
N PHE A 1138 -2.05 -8.84 15.53
CA PHE A 1138 -1.43 -9.99 14.87
C PHE A 1138 -0.02 -10.24 15.41
N SER A 1139 0.06 -10.71 16.65
CA SER A 1139 1.32 -11.00 17.34
C SER A 1139 1.23 -12.30 18.14
N ARG A 1140 2.37 -12.74 18.68
CA ARG A 1140 2.45 -13.89 19.60
C ARG A 1140 1.48 -13.75 20.77
N MET A 1141 1.33 -12.55 21.33
CA MET A 1141 0.40 -12.30 22.44
C MET A 1141 -1.05 -12.33 21.97
N GLY A 1142 -1.33 -11.81 20.77
CA GLY A 1142 -2.63 -11.90 20.13
C GLY A 1142 -3.08 -13.34 19.91
N TYR A 1143 -2.19 -14.25 19.50
CA TYR A 1143 -2.58 -15.64 19.19
C TYR A 1143 -2.75 -16.57 20.40
N ARG A 1144 -2.46 -16.12 21.63
CA ARG A 1144 -2.66 -16.94 22.84
C ARG A 1144 -4.10 -17.46 22.95
N GLY A 1145 -5.08 -16.65 22.56
CA GLY A 1145 -6.50 -17.00 22.57
C GLY A 1145 -6.99 -17.87 21.41
N ASN A 1146 -6.14 -18.26 20.46
CA ASN A 1146 -6.57 -19.14 19.35
C ASN A 1146 -6.91 -20.55 19.87
N ALA A 1147 -7.85 -21.26 19.22
CA ALA A 1147 -8.27 -22.59 19.63
C ALA A 1147 -7.29 -23.73 19.29
N SER A 1148 -6.39 -23.57 18.29
CA SER A 1148 -5.48 -24.66 17.86
C SER A 1148 -4.09 -24.57 18.50
N PRO A 1149 -3.70 -25.53 19.38
CA PRO A 1149 -2.33 -25.64 19.88
C PRO A 1149 -1.29 -25.80 18.78
N PHE A 1150 -1.56 -26.58 17.72
CA PHE A 1150 -0.60 -26.79 16.63
C PHE A 1150 -0.33 -25.51 15.84
N MET A 1151 -1.35 -24.67 15.64
CA MET A 1151 -1.17 -23.36 15.02
C MET A 1151 -0.19 -22.51 15.85
N LYS A 1152 -0.44 -22.37 17.17
CA LYS A 1152 0.42 -21.60 18.09
C LYS A 1152 1.86 -22.11 18.08
N MET A 1153 2.03 -23.43 18.18
CA MET A 1153 3.34 -24.09 18.17
C MET A 1153 4.11 -23.90 16.87
N SER A 1154 3.41 -23.85 15.72
CA SER A 1154 4.00 -23.66 14.39
C SER A 1154 4.34 -22.21 14.06
N PHE A 1155 3.83 -21.26 14.86
CA PHE A 1155 4.15 -19.86 14.73
C PHE A 1155 5.52 -19.59 15.34
N GLU A 1156 5.61 -19.53 16.67
CA GLU A 1156 6.82 -19.18 17.42
C GLU A 1156 6.82 -19.78 18.83
N THR A 1157 7.99 -19.93 19.44
CA THR A 1157 8.14 -20.44 20.83
C THR A 1157 7.42 -21.78 21.11
N THR A 1158 7.63 -22.75 20.22
CA THR A 1158 6.97 -24.07 20.23
C THR A 1158 6.90 -24.73 21.61
N VAL A 1159 8.01 -24.74 22.36
CA VAL A 1159 8.09 -25.38 23.69
C VAL A 1159 7.24 -24.66 24.74
N GLY A 1160 7.12 -23.33 24.65
CA GLY A 1160 6.29 -22.54 25.55
C GLY A 1160 4.81 -22.90 25.40
N PHE A 1161 4.30 -22.84 24.17
CA PHE A 1161 2.92 -23.23 23.88
C PHE A 1161 2.64 -24.72 24.12
N LEU A 1162 3.61 -25.59 23.86
CA LEU A 1162 3.47 -27.02 24.16
C LEU A 1162 3.37 -27.26 25.67
N ARG A 1163 4.20 -26.59 26.48
CA ARG A 1163 4.13 -26.67 27.94
C ARG A 1163 2.76 -26.23 28.44
N ASP A 1164 2.27 -25.10 27.94
CA ASP A 1164 0.98 -24.53 28.36
C ASP A 1164 -0.15 -25.49 27.98
N ALA A 1165 -0.21 -25.96 26.73
CA ALA A 1165 -1.20 -26.93 26.27
C ALA A 1165 -1.17 -28.26 27.06
N VAL A 1166 0.02 -28.79 27.38
CA VAL A 1166 0.15 -30.02 28.19
C VAL A 1166 -0.27 -29.79 29.64
N THR A 1167 0.02 -28.61 30.20
CA THR A 1167 -0.32 -28.28 31.60
C THR A 1167 -1.82 -28.04 31.77
N GLU A 1168 -2.46 -27.43 30.78
CA GLU A 1168 -3.90 -27.16 30.76
C GLU A 1168 -4.72 -28.39 30.33
N GLY A 1169 -4.08 -29.40 29.72
CA GLY A 1169 -4.76 -30.57 29.15
C GLY A 1169 -5.56 -30.24 27.88
N ASP A 1170 -5.05 -29.29 27.10
CA ASP A 1170 -5.68 -28.80 25.87
C ASP A 1170 -5.67 -29.86 24.76
N TRP A 1171 -6.60 -29.77 23.82
CA TRP A 1171 -6.74 -30.71 22.71
C TRP A 1171 -6.94 -29.97 21.38
N ASP A 1172 -6.47 -30.55 20.28
CA ASP A 1172 -6.60 -29.97 18.95
C ASP A 1172 -7.59 -30.80 18.11
N ASP A 1173 -8.58 -30.14 17.52
CA ASP A 1173 -9.63 -30.75 16.71
C ASP A 1173 -9.19 -31.10 15.28
N LEU A 1174 -7.96 -30.74 14.92
CA LEU A 1174 -7.36 -30.91 13.61
C LEU A 1174 -8.24 -30.30 12.49
N THR A 1175 -8.89 -29.17 12.75
CA THR A 1175 -9.60 -28.40 11.72
C THR A 1175 -8.67 -27.37 11.06
N ASN A 1176 -7.83 -26.72 11.87
CA ASN A 1176 -6.90 -25.70 11.42
C ASN A 1176 -5.88 -26.26 10.39
N PRO A 1177 -5.53 -25.51 9.32
CA PRO A 1177 -4.58 -25.96 8.30
C PRO A 1177 -3.23 -26.39 8.84
N SER A 1178 -2.64 -25.67 9.80
CA SER A 1178 -1.35 -26.04 10.40
C SER A 1178 -1.42 -27.40 11.08
N ALA A 1179 -2.47 -27.65 11.86
CA ALA A 1179 -2.67 -28.92 12.55
C ALA A 1179 -2.80 -30.11 11.57
N ARG A 1180 -3.49 -29.89 10.45
CA ARG A 1180 -3.65 -30.90 9.40
C ARG A 1180 -2.37 -31.19 8.65
N ILE A 1181 -1.59 -30.16 8.33
CA ILE A 1181 -0.28 -30.32 7.68
C ILE A 1181 0.66 -31.10 8.59
N VAL A 1182 0.74 -30.76 9.88
CA VAL A 1182 1.56 -31.47 10.88
C VAL A 1182 1.19 -32.95 10.97
N THR A 1183 -0.10 -33.28 10.89
CA THR A 1183 -0.59 -34.67 10.99
C THR A 1183 -0.66 -35.41 9.65
N GLY A 1184 -0.31 -34.75 8.52
CA GLY A 1184 -0.38 -35.34 7.18
C GLY A 1184 -1.80 -35.59 6.67
N ARG A 1185 -2.79 -34.84 7.17
CA ARG A 1185 -4.20 -34.91 6.72
C ARG A 1185 -4.47 -33.88 5.61
N LEU A 1186 -5.42 -34.19 4.72
CA LEU A 1186 -5.89 -33.25 3.71
C LEU A 1186 -6.51 -32.01 4.37
N GLY A 1187 -6.19 -30.80 3.89
CA GLY A 1187 -6.79 -29.55 4.38
C GLY A 1187 -8.31 -29.50 4.20
N LYS A 1188 -9.00 -28.69 5.00
CA LYS A 1188 -10.47 -28.46 4.90
C LYS A 1188 -10.85 -27.16 4.18
N ILE A 1189 -9.90 -26.58 3.45
CA ILE A 1189 -10.03 -25.32 2.70
C ILE A 1189 -9.98 -25.67 1.21
N GLY A 1190 -10.73 -24.93 0.38
CA GLY A 1190 -10.84 -25.18 -1.05
C GLY A 1190 -11.42 -26.55 -1.38
N THR A 1191 -10.72 -27.31 -2.21
CA THR A 1191 -11.14 -28.64 -2.70
C THR A 1191 -11.28 -29.71 -1.61
N GLY A 1192 -10.65 -29.52 -0.45
CA GLY A 1192 -10.83 -30.41 0.71
C GLY A 1192 -12.00 -30.04 1.62
N GLY A 1193 -12.80 -29.03 1.26
CA GLY A 1193 -13.96 -28.57 2.03
C GLY A 1193 -15.21 -29.47 1.92
N PHE A 1194 -15.19 -30.50 1.07
CA PHE A 1194 -16.29 -31.44 0.90
C PHE A 1194 -15.79 -32.85 0.56
N ASP A 1195 -16.67 -33.84 0.73
CA ASP A 1195 -16.41 -35.23 0.37
C ASP A 1195 -17.14 -35.61 -0.94
N VAL A 1196 -16.52 -36.48 -1.74
CA VAL A 1196 -17.10 -36.99 -2.99
C VAL A 1196 -17.51 -38.45 -2.82
N PHE A 1197 -18.78 -38.75 -3.09
CA PHE A 1197 -19.33 -40.11 -3.03
C PHE A 1197 -19.78 -40.58 -4.41
N LEU A 1198 -19.47 -41.84 -4.75
CA LEU A 1198 -19.95 -42.48 -5.97
C LEU A 1198 -21.29 -43.20 -5.68
N PRO A 1199 -22.38 -42.91 -6.42
CA PRO A 1199 -23.62 -43.66 -6.25
C PRO A 1199 -23.45 -45.08 -6.78
N VAL A 1200 -23.46 -46.07 -5.90
CA VAL A 1200 -23.42 -47.48 -6.28
C VAL A 1200 -24.84 -47.92 -6.64
N ARG A 1201 -25.10 -48.20 -7.92
CA ARG A 1201 -26.33 -48.90 -8.33
C ARG A 1201 -26.22 -50.34 -7.85
N ASN A 1202 -26.87 -50.68 -6.74
CA ASN A 1202 -27.00 -52.07 -6.31
C ASN A 1202 -27.72 -52.84 -7.41
N GLY A 1203 -27.10 -53.93 -7.89
CA GLY A 1203 -27.73 -54.84 -8.82
C GLY A 1203 -28.96 -55.47 -8.19
N GLU A 1204 -30.15 -54.97 -8.53
CA GLU A 1204 -31.35 -55.79 -8.47
C GLU A 1204 -31.29 -56.80 -9.62
N SER A 1205 -31.44 -58.05 -9.20
CA SER A 1205 -31.54 -59.29 -9.95
C SER A 1205 -32.42 -59.20 -11.20
N GLY A 1206 -32.06 -60.02 -12.21
CA GLY A 1206 -32.70 -60.12 -13.52
C GLY A 1206 -34.23 -60.04 -13.53
N GLY A 1207 -34.72 -59.23 -14.47
CA GLY A 1207 -36.12 -59.10 -14.83
C GLY A 1207 -36.28 -57.95 -15.82
N GLU A 1208 -36.37 -58.28 -17.11
CA GLU A 1208 -36.74 -57.41 -18.23
C GLU A 1208 -35.77 -56.26 -18.57
N ALA A 1209 -34.78 -56.59 -19.40
CA ALA A 1209 -34.21 -55.62 -20.33
C ALA A 1209 -35.34 -55.09 -21.22
N ARG A 1210 -35.80 -53.86 -20.95
CA ARG A 1210 -36.56 -53.07 -21.91
C ARG A 1210 -35.59 -52.75 -23.05
N GLU A 1211 -35.77 -53.43 -24.18
CA GLU A 1211 -35.25 -53.01 -25.48
C GLU A 1211 -35.67 -51.54 -25.69
N VAL A 1212 -34.71 -50.63 -25.56
CA VAL A 1212 -34.81 -49.33 -26.20
C VAL A 1212 -34.29 -49.57 -27.60
N GLY A 1213 -35.23 -49.68 -28.54
CA GLY A 1213 -34.94 -49.90 -29.94
C GLY A 1213 -33.98 -48.83 -30.47
N GLU A 1214 -32.98 -49.30 -31.21
CA GLU A 1214 -32.24 -48.52 -32.18
C GLU A 1214 -33.24 -48.07 -33.26
N GLU A 1215 -33.67 -46.80 -33.21
CA GLU A 1215 -34.17 -46.14 -34.42
C GLU A 1215 -32.94 -45.63 -35.20
N GLU A 1216 -32.53 -46.43 -36.18
CA GLU A 1216 -31.81 -45.96 -37.35
C GLU A 1216 -32.71 -44.95 -38.09
N GLY A 1217 -32.44 -43.66 -37.89
CA GLY A 1217 -32.98 -42.58 -38.71
C GLY A 1217 -32.15 -42.42 -39.98
N ASP A 1218 -32.40 -43.30 -40.96
CA ASP A 1218 -32.04 -43.08 -42.35
C ASP A 1218 -32.86 -41.90 -42.90
N GLY A 1219 -32.27 -41.14 -43.82
CA GLY A 1219 -32.84 -39.88 -44.29
C GLY A 1219 -34.16 -40.05 -45.05
N ASP A 1220 -35.08 -39.10 -44.85
CA ASP A 1220 -35.90 -38.62 -45.95
C ASP A 1220 -36.37 -37.17 -45.73
N VAL A 1221 -36.28 -36.44 -46.83
CA VAL A 1221 -36.70 -35.07 -47.04
C VAL A 1221 -38.21 -35.05 -47.24
N GLU A 1222 -38.98 -34.33 -46.43
CA GLU A 1222 -40.24 -33.73 -46.90
C GLU A 1222 -40.50 -32.37 -46.23
N MET A 1223 -40.99 -31.46 -47.08
CA MET A 1223 -41.36 -30.08 -46.80
C MET A 1223 -42.70 -29.95 -46.08
N GLU A 1224 -42.94 -28.73 -45.59
CA GLU A 1224 -44.21 -28.05 -45.28
C GLU A 1224 -44.61 -27.90 -43.80
N GLY A 1225 -44.80 -26.64 -43.40
CA GLY A 1225 -45.42 -26.21 -42.15
C GLY A 1225 -44.76 -25.00 -41.49
#